data_AF-A0A183HZA6-F1
#
_entry.id   AF-A0A183HZA6-F1
#
_cell.length_a   1.000
_cell.length_b   1.000
_cell.length_c   1.000
_cell.angle_alpha   90.00
_cell.angle_beta   90.00
_cell.angle_gamma   90.00
#
_symmetry.space_group_name_H-M   'P 1'
#
loop_
_entity.id
_entity.type
_entity.pdbx_description
1 polymer ?
#
loop_
_entity_poly.entity_id
_entity_poly.type
_entity_poly.pdbx_seq_one_letter_code
_entity_poly.pdbx_strand_id
1 'polypeptide(L)'
;MGTNTEAVAASSTTLTAAVGNDAEKLQWIVSNQVEGVQMREMFWDLSKDVDVDVLACSEAVKLLRTMTEEEKIQCCKASLFLLSNKNDPRYIHYERILSSIFMAACNEGVLPLSDCCELLILCTNFTLTTPMDSRKFEYMQKNLHLIDYKGLRNILKLLVVERMQEVPSTITHHHRHMLLPVENMLLTLIDRQLNLLPCIFTITELHRVSSNSRAFLLPRVAKKFNDMFISFRPLTEMVTIIGRSWLYPIAAHISFPVSTPSWKLEVTTTRLHQRAHLPYKSELFAPQSFLLYTLLRQPRGKDTISYVMRQNTNLTPQRLQCDELLHMIILEAMSEMEKTDTRLDDPANQYQWMNITQTVTFSLLHGNASFSRLLKILYESLSETVYRKGRDELMWVILQYVAVYIDRVSNEEMVRVAEIYNLLYSDEQTWSGADTDPLLFVRFLVPAAIWIHFYKKLGNSQTDVLPKPSESLWRQIQFLQERTADSDPNIQNVADHNAVLAAVANAYSNDMPNFQKLVLTAIDVFLDGSPEEINTVWHLPYGIISYSKKTPLPLSLIDSLTFHARNHLFQLCLLKLTAMLSIQQTQKLPSPATIDTLVRLAVTTEFEYGVKQVLALLSSTLVSVNKSSNLGPAQQDRSRDLLFVLCDILSYRFISYPFPVGSKVNLMLWCYTALGNSQVQMNIALCSALEQVMLRYWMWNSPQEMFYLSNAFL
;
A
#
# COMPACT_ATOMS: atom_id res chain seq x y z
N MET A 1 6.21 20.48 7.37
CA MET A 1 6.12 21.95 7.25
C MET A 1 6.95 22.37 6.06
N GLY A 2 6.36 23.11 5.13
CA GLY A 2 6.93 23.47 3.83
C GLY A 2 5.77 23.70 2.85
N THR A 3 5.55 24.96 2.50
CA THR A 3 4.37 25.52 1.81
C THR A 3 4.44 25.35 0.29
N ASN A 4 3.42 24.71 -0.31
CA ASN A 4 3.16 24.76 -1.75
C ASN A 4 2.03 25.78 -2.01
N THR A 5 2.39 27.02 -2.33
CA THR A 5 1.46 28.15 -2.56
C THR A 5 1.58 28.79 -3.95
N GLU A 6 2.22 28.14 -4.94
CA GLU A 6 2.54 28.82 -6.22
C GLU A 6 1.77 28.33 -7.47
N ALA A 7 0.86 27.36 -7.37
CA ALA A 7 0.18 26.83 -8.57
C ALA A 7 -1.20 27.43 -8.89
N VAL A 8 -1.74 28.36 -8.08
CA VAL A 8 -3.11 28.90 -8.26
C VAL A 8 -3.12 30.31 -8.89
N ALA A 9 -1.96 30.97 -9.03
CA ALA A 9 -1.91 32.37 -9.46
C ALA A 9 -2.00 32.61 -10.99
N ALA A 10 -1.89 31.57 -11.82
CA ALA A 10 -1.68 31.75 -13.27
C ALA A 10 -2.97 31.70 -14.13
N SER A 11 -4.13 31.36 -13.58
CA SER A 11 -5.39 31.29 -14.35
C SER A 11 -6.45 32.32 -13.94
N SER A 12 -6.14 33.23 -13.01
CA SER A 12 -7.09 34.20 -12.44
C SER A 12 -6.93 35.63 -12.95
N THR A 13 -5.95 35.91 -13.81
CA THR A 13 -5.51 37.27 -14.14
C THR A 13 -6.18 37.91 -15.36
N THR A 14 -6.99 37.19 -16.12
CA THR A 14 -7.60 37.73 -17.36
C THR A 14 -9.08 38.11 -17.26
N LEU A 15 -9.78 37.80 -16.16
CA LEU A 15 -11.22 38.09 -15.99
C LEU A 15 -11.54 39.17 -14.93
N THR A 16 -10.55 39.61 -14.15
CA THR A 16 -10.75 40.58 -13.04
C THR A 16 -10.93 42.03 -13.48
N ALA A 17 -10.67 42.37 -14.74
CA ALA A 17 -10.68 43.75 -15.21
C ALA A 17 -12.07 44.31 -15.58
N ALA A 18 -13.06 43.46 -15.88
CA ALA A 18 -14.37 43.92 -16.37
C ALA A 18 -15.32 44.43 -15.28
N VAL A 19 -15.22 43.92 -14.04
CA VAL A 19 -16.21 44.18 -12.96
C VAL A 19 -15.76 45.27 -11.97
N GLY A 20 -14.47 45.65 -11.97
CA GLY A 20 -13.90 46.53 -10.93
C GLY A 20 -14.62 47.88 -10.80
N ASN A 21 -14.86 48.56 -11.91
CA ASN A 21 -15.46 49.90 -11.92
C ASN A 21 -16.93 49.91 -11.46
N ASP A 22 -17.70 48.87 -11.78
CA ASP A 22 -19.12 48.83 -11.41
C ASP A 22 -19.35 48.23 -10.02
N ALA A 23 -18.47 47.34 -9.55
CA ALA A 23 -18.43 46.92 -8.15
C ALA A 23 -18.10 48.09 -7.22
N GLU A 24 -17.16 48.96 -7.60
CA GLU A 24 -16.85 50.19 -6.88
C GLU A 24 -18.05 51.15 -6.85
N LYS A 25 -18.80 51.28 -7.95
CA LYS A 25 -20.06 52.06 -7.97
C LYS A 25 -21.10 51.50 -7.02
N LEU A 26 -21.30 50.17 -6.99
CA LEU A 26 -22.24 49.54 -6.05
C LEU A 26 -21.81 49.77 -4.59
N GLN A 27 -20.51 49.64 -4.30
CA GLN A 27 -19.94 49.94 -2.99
C GLN A 27 -20.11 51.41 -2.61
N TRP A 28 -19.98 52.32 -3.57
CA TRP A 28 -20.18 53.75 -3.38
C TRP A 28 -21.64 54.10 -3.08
N ILE A 29 -22.61 53.54 -3.81
CA ILE A 29 -24.05 53.70 -3.54
C ILE A 29 -24.36 53.31 -2.10
N VAL A 30 -23.82 52.16 -1.67
CA VAL A 30 -23.99 51.63 -0.31
C VAL A 30 -23.34 52.56 0.72
N SER A 31 -22.11 53.01 0.49
CA SER A 31 -21.37 53.85 1.43
C SER A 31 -21.97 55.24 1.60
N ASN A 32 -22.36 55.87 0.48
CA ASN A 32 -23.01 57.18 0.47
C ASN A 32 -24.34 57.15 1.24
N GLN A 33 -25.11 56.05 1.11
CA GLN A 33 -26.35 55.90 1.86
C GLN A 33 -26.10 55.74 3.37
N VAL A 34 -25.12 54.94 3.78
CA VAL A 34 -24.79 54.72 5.21
C VAL A 34 -24.25 56.01 5.85
N GLU A 35 -23.37 56.74 5.18
CA GLU A 35 -22.86 58.04 5.65
C GLU A 35 -23.97 59.09 5.74
N GLY A 36 -24.88 59.12 4.76
CA GLY A 36 -26.04 60.00 4.76
C GLY A 36 -27.06 59.68 5.86
N VAL A 37 -27.20 58.42 6.27
CA VAL A 37 -28.06 58.03 7.41
C VAL A 37 -27.47 58.51 8.73
N GLN A 38 -26.15 58.37 8.94
CA GLN A 38 -25.47 58.89 10.14
C GLN A 38 -25.60 60.42 10.28
N MET A 39 -25.41 61.15 9.18
CA MET A 39 -25.61 62.61 9.15
C MET A 39 -27.07 63.00 9.42
N ARG A 40 -28.05 62.14 9.12
CA ARG A 40 -29.46 62.44 9.39
C ARG A 40 -29.88 62.09 10.82
N GLU A 41 -29.40 60.97 11.36
CA GLU A 41 -29.62 60.57 12.76
C GLU A 41 -28.96 61.53 13.78
N MET A 42 -27.83 62.17 13.41
CA MET A 42 -27.18 63.16 14.27
C MET A 42 -27.85 64.54 14.26
N PHE A 43 -28.57 64.90 13.19
CA PHE A 43 -28.98 66.29 12.98
C PHE A 43 -30.49 66.52 12.84
N TRP A 44 -31.35 65.54 12.46
CA TRP A 44 -32.80 65.77 12.23
C TRP A 44 -33.78 64.86 12.98
N ASP A 45 -34.85 65.45 13.53
CA ASP A 45 -36.08 64.77 13.97
C ASP A 45 -36.93 64.39 12.74
N LEU A 46 -37.01 63.10 12.42
CA LEU A 46 -37.64 62.60 11.20
C LEU A 46 -39.15 62.34 11.39
N SER A 47 -39.97 63.29 10.96
CA SER A 47 -41.42 63.11 10.80
C SER A 47 -41.92 63.26 9.35
N LYS A 48 -41.06 63.10 8.32
CA LYS A 48 -41.49 63.17 6.91
C LYS A 48 -40.81 62.14 6.00
N ASP A 49 -41.64 61.18 5.59
CA ASP A 49 -41.60 60.21 4.49
C ASP A 49 -40.73 60.53 3.26
N VAL A 50 -39.44 60.22 3.31
CA VAL A 50 -38.72 59.73 2.11
C VAL A 50 -37.96 58.50 2.56
N ASP A 51 -38.41 57.33 2.10
CA ASP A 51 -37.78 56.05 2.45
C ASP A 51 -36.49 55.90 1.62
N VAL A 52 -35.43 56.58 2.05
CA VAL A 52 -34.18 56.74 1.30
C VAL A 52 -33.52 55.38 0.99
N ASP A 53 -33.82 54.35 1.78
CA ASP A 53 -33.37 52.98 1.53
C ASP A 53 -33.99 52.41 0.23
N VAL A 54 -35.19 52.85 -0.18
CA VAL A 54 -35.85 52.47 -1.44
C VAL A 54 -35.16 53.10 -2.65
N LEU A 55 -34.68 54.35 -2.52
CA LEU A 55 -33.92 55.04 -3.56
C LEU A 55 -32.58 54.34 -3.84
N ALA A 56 -31.82 54.04 -2.78
CA ALA A 56 -30.57 53.30 -2.90
C ALA A 56 -30.77 51.89 -3.50
N CYS A 57 -31.86 51.21 -3.13
CA CYS A 57 -32.24 49.94 -3.75
C CYS A 57 -32.56 50.10 -5.24
N SER A 58 -33.36 51.10 -5.64
CA SER A 58 -33.70 51.32 -7.05
C SER A 58 -32.48 51.63 -7.92
N GLU A 59 -31.54 52.44 -7.41
CA GLU A 59 -30.29 52.76 -8.12
C GLU A 59 -29.39 51.53 -8.27
N ALA A 60 -29.22 50.75 -7.19
CA ALA A 60 -28.45 49.51 -7.23
C ALA A 60 -29.07 48.48 -8.18
N VAL A 61 -30.39 48.33 -8.18
CA VAL A 61 -31.08 47.40 -9.09
C VAL A 61 -30.96 47.83 -10.55
N LYS A 62 -31.05 49.14 -10.84
CA LYS A 62 -30.80 49.67 -12.19
C LYS A 62 -29.38 49.38 -12.67
N LEU A 63 -28.37 49.54 -11.80
CA LEU A 63 -26.99 49.20 -12.10
C LEU A 63 -26.81 47.70 -12.39
N LEU A 64 -27.42 46.83 -11.59
CA LEU A 64 -27.33 45.38 -11.81
C LEU A 64 -28.03 44.93 -13.12
N ARG A 65 -29.08 45.63 -13.57
CA ARG A 65 -29.76 45.32 -14.85
C ARG A 65 -28.88 45.53 -16.07
N THR A 66 -27.84 46.36 -16.00
CA THR A 66 -26.95 46.63 -17.13
C THR A 66 -25.85 45.57 -17.30
N MET A 67 -25.75 44.62 -16.38
CA MET A 67 -24.70 43.60 -16.32
C MET A 67 -25.18 42.24 -16.83
N THR A 68 -24.24 41.38 -17.25
CA THR A 68 -24.50 39.96 -17.49
C THR A 68 -24.69 39.18 -16.18
N GLU A 69 -25.28 37.98 -16.22
CA GLU A 69 -25.54 37.18 -15.00
C GLU A 69 -24.26 36.88 -14.18
N GLU A 70 -23.14 36.55 -14.83
CA GLU A 70 -21.87 36.29 -14.15
C GLU A 70 -21.30 37.56 -13.50
N GLU A 71 -21.40 38.70 -14.18
CA GLU A 71 -20.95 40.00 -13.68
C GLU A 71 -21.79 40.48 -12.49
N LYS A 72 -23.11 40.26 -12.51
CA LYS A 72 -24.02 40.59 -11.40
C LYS A 72 -23.59 39.89 -10.11
N ILE A 73 -23.35 38.58 -10.17
CA ILE A 73 -22.95 37.78 -9.00
C ILE A 73 -21.59 38.24 -8.49
N GLN A 74 -20.63 38.47 -9.39
CA GLN A 74 -19.29 38.91 -9.01
C GLN A 74 -19.30 40.32 -8.39
N CYS A 75 -20.11 41.24 -8.94
CA CYS A 75 -20.33 42.58 -8.41
C CYS A 75 -20.93 42.55 -7.00
N CYS A 76 -21.99 41.76 -6.80
CA CYS A 76 -22.60 41.56 -5.49
C CYS A 76 -21.66 40.88 -4.48
N LYS A 77 -20.80 39.93 -4.91
CA LYS A 77 -19.78 39.33 -4.03
C LYS A 77 -18.69 40.34 -3.66
N ALA A 78 -18.29 41.21 -4.59
CA ALA A 78 -17.31 42.26 -4.33
C ALA A 78 -17.85 43.32 -3.36
N SER A 79 -19.14 43.64 -3.39
CA SER A 79 -19.72 44.62 -2.45
C SER A 79 -19.72 44.16 -0.99
N LEU A 80 -19.61 42.85 -0.74
CA LEU A 80 -19.41 42.29 0.61
C LEU A 80 -18.07 42.71 1.26
N PHE A 81 -17.11 43.24 0.50
CA PHE A 81 -15.85 43.77 1.07
C PHE A 81 -16.08 44.90 2.09
N LEU A 82 -17.19 45.64 1.96
CA LEU A 82 -17.61 46.65 2.93
C LEU A 82 -17.88 46.07 4.34
N LEU A 83 -18.13 44.77 4.42
CA LEU A 83 -18.36 44.02 5.66
C LEU A 83 -17.09 43.32 6.19
N SER A 84 -15.91 43.66 5.67
CA SER A 84 -14.65 43.06 6.12
C SER A 84 -14.29 43.45 7.56
N ASN A 85 -14.57 44.70 7.96
CA ASN A 85 -14.29 45.19 9.31
C ASN A 85 -15.50 45.00 10.25
N LYS A 86 -15.55 43.86 10.94
CA LYS A 86 -16.63 43.49 11.87
C LYS A 86 -16.73 44.36 13.13
N ASN A 87 -15.72 45.20 13.41
CA ASN A 87 -15.69 46.09 14.58
C ASN A 87 -16.17 47.52 14.25
N ASP A 88 -16.45 47.83 12.99
CA ASP A 88 -16.97 49.14 12.60
C ASP A 88 -18.41 49.30 13.12
N PRO A 89 -18.75 50.36 13.88
CA PRO A 89 -20.13 50.61 14.30
C PRO A 89 -21.11 50.73 13.13
N ARG A 90 -20.62 51.08 11.93
CA ARG A 90 -21.43 51.18 10.70
C ARG A 90 -21.74 49.82 10.07
N TYR A 91 -21.13 48.74 10.56
CA TYR A 91 -21.30 47.38 10.04
C TYR A 91 -22.77 47.00 9.88
N ILE A 92 -23.60 47.29 10.90
CA ILE A 92 -25.03 46.95 10.92
C ILE A 92 -25.78 47.68 9.80
N HIS A 93 -25.42 48.93 9.51
CA HIS A 93 -26.06 49.73 8.46
C HIS A 93 -25.64 49.24 7.07
N TYR A 94 -24.35 48.91 6.88
CA TYR A 94 -23.85 48.28 5.64
C TYR A 94 -24.54 46.94 5.37
N GLU A 95 -24.67 46.10 6.40
CA GLU A 95 -25.33 44.81 6.32
C GLU A 95 -26.81 44.96 5.95
N ARG A 96 -27.50 45.92 6.59
CA ARG A 96 -28.92 46.20 6.36
C ARG A 96 -29.18 46.63 4.91
N ILE A 97 -28.43 47.61 4.40
CA ILE A 97 -28.67 48.14 3.06
C ILE A 97 -28.31 47.13 1.97
N LEU A 98 -27.20 46.39 2.13
CA LEU A 98 -26.84 45.32 1.21
C LEU A 98 -27.92 44.23 1.16
N SER A 99 -28.47 43.85 2.31
CA SER A 99 -29.55 42.87 2.38
C SER A 99 -30.82 43.37 1.69
N SER A 100 -31.19 44.63 1.88
CA SER A 100 -32.32 45.27 1.19
C SER A 100 -32.12 45.29 -0.33
N ILE A 101 -30.91 45.65 -0.81
CA ILE A 101 -30.56 45.66 -2.23
C ILE A 101 -30.68 44.25 -2.83
N PHE A 102 -30.13 43.23 -2.17
CA PHE A 102 -30.19 41.85 -2.66
C PHE A 102 -31.62 41.32 -2.72
N MET A 103 -32.45 41.61 -1.71
CA MET A 103 -33.87 41.22 -1.72
C MET A 103 -34.67 41.96 -2.80
N ALA A 104 -34.44 43.27 -2.98
CA ALA A 104 -35.09 44.07 -4.02
C ALA A 104 -34.72 43.58 -5.43
N ALA A 105 -33.42 43.33 -5.68
CA ALA A 105 -32.95 42.79 -6.94
C ALA A 105 -33.52 41.40 -7.26
N CYS A 106 -33.73 40.57 -6.23
CA CYS A 106 -34.40 39.28 -6.39
C CYS A 106 -35.89 39.44 -6.73
N ASN A 107 -36.61 40.29 -6.00
CA ASN A 107 -38.05 40.52 -6.23
C ASN A 107 -38.33 41.12 -7.61
N GLU A 108 -37.40 41.92 -8.13
CA GLU A 108 -37.46 42.51 -9.47
C GLU A 108 -37.00 41.56 -10.60
N GLY A 109 -36.62 40.33 -10.28
CA GLY A 109 -36.15 39.32 -11.23
C GLY A 109 -34.78 39.59 -11.82
N VAL A 110 -33.97 40.43 -11.18
CA VAL A 110 -32.60 40.79 -11.64
C VAL A 110 -31.57 39.79 -11.16
N LEU A 111 -31.75 39.23 -9.96
CA LEU A 111 -30.92 38.17 -9.38
C LEU A 111 -31.74 36.89 -9.20
N PRO A 112 -31.18 35.70 -9.52
CA PRO A 112 -31.79 34.43 -9.15
C PRO A 112 -31.94 34.30 -7.62
N LEU A 113 -33.04 33.68 -7.19
CA LEU A 113 -33.33 33.51 -5.76
C LEU A 113 -32.24 32.68 -5.02
N SER A 114 -31.66 31.68 -5.69
CA SER A 114 -30.56 30.88 -5.14
C SER A 114 -29.35 31.75 -4.79
N ASP A 115 -28.94 32.62 -5.72
CA ASP A 115 -27.79 33.50 -5.54
C ASP A 115 -28.08 34.59 -4.52
N CYS A 116 -29.30 35.12 -4.50
CA CYS A 116 -29.76 36.03 -3.45
C CYS A 116 -29.62 35.39 -2.06
N CYS A 117 -30.07 34.14 -1.89
CA CYS A 117 -29.95 33.42 -0.62
C CYS A 117 -28.48 33.18 -0.22
N GLU A 118 -27.61 32.83 -1.17
CA GLU A 118 -26.17 32.72 -0.93
C GLU A 118 -25.57 34.06 -0.47
N LEU A 119 -25.89 35.16 -1.15
CA LEU A 119 -25.42 36.51 -0.81
C LEU A 119 -25.93 36.97 0.57
N LEU A 120 -27.19 36.70 0.91
CA LEU A 120 -27.75 37.03 2.23
C LEU A 120 -27.03 36.27 3.36
N ILE A 121 -26.68 35.01 3.15
CA ILE A 121 -25.89 34.21 4.10
C ILE A 121 -24.47 34.78 4.23
N LEU A 122 -23.80 35.09 3.12
CA LEU A 122 -22.46 35.67 3.12
C LEU A 122 -22.39 37.07 3.75
N CYS A 123 -23.48 37.84 3.63
CA CYS A 123 -23.66 39.17 4.23
C CYS A 123 -23.87 39.14 5.74
N THR A 124 -24.08 37.96 6.34
CA THR A 124 -24.44 37.84 7.76
C THR A 124 -23.22 37.56 8.65
N ASN A 125 -23.13 38.23 9.79
CA ASN A 125 -22.04 38.01 10.74
C ASN A 125 -22.29 36.82 11.69
N PHE A 126 -21.65 35.68 11.43
CA PHE A 126 -21.78 34.49 12.27
C PHE A 126 -20.90 34.51 13.54
N THR A 127 -20.05 35.52 13.76
CA THR A 127 -19.29 35.64 15.03
C THR A 127 -20.13 36.13 16.21
N LEU A 128 -21.39 36.52 15.96
CA LEU A 128 -22.36 36.99 16.96
C LEU A 128 -21.94 38.25 17.74
N THR A 129 -21.04 39.06 17.18
CA THR A 129 -20.65 40.36 17.76
C THR A 129 -21.71 41.44 17.53
N THR A 130 -22.55 41.27 16.50
CA THR A 130 -23.64 42.17 16.12
C THR A 130 -24.96 41.39 16.06
N PRO A 131 -26.12 42.02 16.34
CA PRO A 131 -27.43 41.38 16.26
C PRO A 131 -27.71 40.88 14.84
N MET A 132 -28.24 39.66 14.69
CA MET A 132 -28.60 39.11 13.38
C MET A 132 -29.93 39.69 12.89
N ASP A 133 -30.00 40.10 11.62
CA ASP A 133 -31.25 40.56 11.00
C ASP A 133 -32.15 39.36 10.66
N SER A 134 -33.24 39.19 11.43
CA SER A 134 -34.18 38.07 11.25
C SER A 134 -34.90 38.12 9.90
N ARG A 135 -35.07 39.31 9.31
CA ARG A 135 -35.81 39.51 8.05
C ARG A 135 -35.19 38.75 6.90
N LYS A 136 -33.85 38.62 6.87
CA LYS A 136 -33.13 37.86 5.84
C LYS A 136 -33.54 36.39 5.88
N PHE A 137 -33.48 35.78 7.06
CA PHE A 137 -33.75 34.35 7.24
C PHE A 137 -35.24 34.03 7.09
N GLU A 138 -36.12 34.92 7.53
CA GLU A 138 -37.56 34.80 7.28
C GLU A 138 -37.90 34.92 5.79
N TYR A 139 -37.27 35.85 5.06
CA TYR A 139 -37.41 35.98 3.61
C TYR A 139 -36.93 34.72 2.89
N MET A 140 -35.75 34.21 3.23
CA MET A 140 -35.22 32.97 2.67
C MET A 140 -36.16 31.80 2.98
N GLN A 141 -36.56 31.62 4.25
CA GLN A 141 -37.43 30.53 4.70
C GLN A 141 -38.75 30.47 3.93
N LYS A 142 -39.38 31.62 3.65
CA LYS A 142 -40.64 31.69 2.87
C LYS A 142 -40.45 31.22 1.42
N ASN A 143 -39.29 31.50 0.83
CA ASN A 143 -39.04 31.29 -0.58
C ASN A 143 -38.26 30.00 -0.92
N LEU A 144 -37.84 29.20 0.07
CA LEU A 144 -37.05 27.97 -0.16
C LEU A 144 -37.67 27.00 -1.18
N HIS A 145 -39.00 26.91 -1.22
CA HIS A 145 -39.73 26.01 -2.12
C HIS A 145 -39.62 26.38 -3.62
N LEU A 146 -39.13 27.59 -3.93
CA LEU A 146 -38.92 28.07 -5.30
C LEU A 146 -37.51 27.76 -5.82
N ILE A 147 -36.61 27.25 -4.97
CA ILE A 147 -35.23 26.90 -5.32
C ILE A 147 -35.15 25.41 -5.62
N ASP A 148 -34.37 25.03 -6.64
CA ASP A 148 -34.16 23.62 -6.95
C ASP A 148 -33.34 22.90 -5.86
N TYR A 149 -33.43 21.57 -5.83
CA TYR A 149 -32.76 20.79 -4.79
C TYR A 149 -31.22 20.93 -4.82
N LYS A 150 -30.62 21.28 -5.96
CA LYS A 150 -29.16 21.52 -6.07
C LYS A 150 -28.78 22.85 -5.43
N GLY A 151 -29.53 23.92 -5.70
CA GLY A 151 -29.36 25.21 -5.03
C GLY A 151 -29.55 25.10 -3.53
N LEU A 152 -30.60 24.39 -3.08
CA LEU A 152 -30.84 24.12 -1.67
C LEU A 152 -29.71 23.32 -1.00
N ARG A 153 -29.10 22.37 -1.70
CA ARG A 153 -27.90 21.66 -1.23
C ARG A 153 -26.72 22.61 -1.06
N ASN A 154 -26.50 23.52 -1.99
CA ASN A 154 -25.42 24.51 -1.91
C ASN A 154 -25.64 25.47 -0.74
N ILE A 155 -26.88 25.93 -0.53
CA ILE A 155 -27.28 26.74 0.63
C ILE A 155 -27.01 25.99 1.94
N LEU A 156 -27.39 24.70 2.02
CA LEU A 156 -27.12 23.87 3.18
C LEU A 156 -25.61 23.74 3.44
N LYS A 157 -24.82 23.48 2.40
CA LYS A 157 -23.36 23.37 2.50
C LYS A 157 -22.76 24.68 3.01
N LEU A 158 -23.08 25.80 2.37
CA LEU A 158 -22.59 27.13 2.75
C LEU A 158 -22.94 27.45 4.20
N LEU A 159 -24.18 27.21 4.61
CA LEU A 159 -24.64 27.54 5.95
C LEU A 159 -24.00 26.62 7.01
N VAL A 160 -24.11 25.30 6.85
CA VAL A 160 -23.74 24.31 7.89
C VAL A 160 -22.25 23.96 7.88
N VAL A 161 -21.64 23.84 6.70
CA VAL A 161 -20.24 23.41 6.55
C VAL A 161 -19.30 24.61 6.66
N GLU A 162 -19.66 25.75 6.07
CA GLU A 162 -18.74 26.90 5.94
C GLU A 162 -19.02 27.97 7.01
N ARG A 163 -20.23 28.57 7.04
CA ARG A 163 -20.52 29.74 7.88
C ARG A 163 -20.73 29.43 9.36
N MET A 164 -21.44 28.36 9.69
CA MET A 164 -21.69 28.01 11.10
C MET A 164 -20.38 27.76 11.88
N GLN A 165 -19.27 27.43 11.23
CA GLN A 165 -17.97 27.26 11.90
C GLN A 165 -17.44 28.57 12.54
N GLU A 166 -17.90 29.73 12.07
CA GLU A 166 -17.55 31.04 12.64
C GLU A 166 -18.25 31.32 13.99
N VAL A 167 -19.30 30.55 14.33
CA VAL A 167 -20.04 30.69 15.58
C VAL A 167 -19.13 30.34 16.78
N PRO A 168 -19.14 31.15 17.86
CA PRO A 168 -18.39 30.85 19.07
C PRO A 168 -18.65 29.43 19.60
N SER A 169 -17.60 28.80 20.13
CA SER A 169 -17.69 27.43 20.66
C SER A 169 -18.62 27.27 21.85
N THR A 170 -18.80 28.35 22.60
CA THR A 170 -19.69 28.47 23.74
C THR A 170 -20.66 29.61 23.45
N ILE A 171 -21.96 29.32 23.49
CA ILE A 171 -23.02 30.29 23.22
C ILE A 171 -23.80 30.60 24.50
N THR A 172 -24.09 31.87 24.73
CA THR A 172 -24.94 32.33 25.83
C THR A 172 -26.42 32.18 25.46
N HIS A 173 -27.32 32.37 26.43
CA HIS A 173 -28.75 32.41 26.15
C HIS A 173 -29.12 33.51 25.13
N HIS A 174 -28.47 34.68 25.20
CA HIS A 174 -28.68 35.76 24.24
C HIS A 174 -28.23 35.38 22.82
N HIS A 175 -27.04 34.79 22.67
CA HIS A 175 -26.54 34.29 21.39
C HIS A 175 -27.47 33.24 20.78
N ARG A 176 -28.11 32.41 21.60
CA ARG A 176 -29.10 31.43 21.13
C ARG A 176 -30.36 32.08 20.55
N HIS A 177 -30.85 33.16 21.17
CA HIS A 177 -31.96 33.94 20.63
C HIS A 177 -31.61 34.61 19.31
N MET A 178 -30.39 35.14 19.17
CA MET A 178 -29.90 35.71 17.90
C MET A 178 -29.87 34.67 16.76
N LEU A 179 -29.52 33.42 17.06
CA LEU A 179 -29.47 32.33 16.08
C LEU A 179 -30.84 31.70 15.76
N LEU A 180 -31.92 32.09 16.44
CA LEU A 180 -33.25 31.50 16.26
C LEU A 180 -33.78 31.58 14.81
N PRO A 181 -33.61 32.69 14.06
CA PRO A 181 -34.02 32.76 12.65
C PRO A 181 -33.27 31.74 11.77
N VAL A 182 -31.98 31.55 12.03
CA VAL A 182 -31.14 30.55 11.34
C VAL A 182 -31.60 29.13 11.70
N GLU A 183 -31.89 28.88 12.99
CA GLU A 183 -32.40 27.60 13.46
C GLU A 183 -33.72 27.24 12.77
N ASN A 184 -34.66 28.18 12.67
CA ASN A 184 -35.97 27.96 12.03
C ASN A 184 -35.86 27.70 10.51
N MET A 185 -35.00 28.45 9.82
CA MET A 185 -34.72 28.22 8.41
C MET A 185 -34.10 26.83 8.20
N LEU A 186 -33.09 26.45 8.99
CA LEU A 186 -32.46 25.12 8.92
C LEU A 186 -33.47 24.00 9.16
N LEU A 187 -34.33 24.13 10.17
CA LEU A 187 -35.37 23.14 10.47
C LEU A 187 -36.34 22.95 9.31
N THR A 188 -36.69 24.02 8.59
CA THR A 188 -37.54 24.00 7.40
C THR A 188 -36.82 23.32 6.24
N LEU A 189 -35.57 23.71 5.98
CA LEU A 189 -34.74 23.19 4.89
C LEU A 189 -34.54 21.67 4.97
N ILE A 190 -34.36 21.15 6.19
CA ILE A 190 -34.11 19.73 6.44
C ILE A 190 -35.38 18.95 6.79
N ASP A 191 -36.56 19.57 6.67
CA ASP A 191 -37.80 18.87 6.97
C ASP A 191 -38.18 17.89 5.87
N ARG A 192 -38.19 16.61 6.22
CA ARG A 192 -38.56 15.52 5.31
C ARG A 192 -40.00 15.64 4.80
N GLN A 193 -40.90 16.25 5.58
CA GLN A 193 -42.30 16.42 5.17
C GLN A 193 -42.46 17.48 4.07
N LEU A 194 -41.60 18.51 4.06
CA LEU A 194 -41.62 19.56 3.04
C LEU A 194 -40.95 19.12 1.73
N ASN A 195 -40.13 18.07 1.77
CA ASN A 195 -39.48 17.47 0.61
C ASN A 195 -38.72 18.47 -0.29
N LEU A 196 -38.14 19.51 0.32
CA LEU A 196 -37.39 20.55 -0.39
C LEU A 196 -36.07 20.01 -0.96
N LEU A 197 -35.41 19.12 -0.21
CA LEU A 197 -34.13 18.53 -0.55
C LEU A 197 -34.18 17.02 -0.24
N PRO A 198 -33.70 16.14 -1.15
CA PRO A 198 -33.52 14.73 -0.83
C PRO A 198 -32.63 14.56 0.41
N CYS A 199 -33.15 13.91 1.46
CA CYS A 199 -32.46 13.81 2.75
C CYS A 199 -31.07 13.15 2.67
N ILE A 200 -30.78 12.37 1.63
CA ILE A 200 -29.45 11.79 1.40
C ILE A 200 -28.39 12.87 1.17
N PHE A 201 -28.74 13.99 0.52
CA PHE A 201 -27.83 15.12 0.33
C PHE A 201 -27.60 15.86 1.64
N THR A 202 -28.62 15.99 2.49
CA THR A 202 -28.45 16.52 3.85
C THR A 202 -27.42 15.71 4.63
N ILE A 203 -27.59 14.38 4.68
CA ILE A 203 -26.65 13.48 5.37
C ILE A 203 -25.26 13.54 4.75
N THR A 204 -25.17 13.62 3.43
CA THR A 204 -23.88 13.72 2.71
C THR A 204 -23.11 14.98 3.11
N GLU A 205 -23.77 16.14 3.15
CA GLU A 205 -23.10 17.37 3.58
C GLU A 205 -22.79 17.35 5.08
N LEU A 206 -23.65 16.77 5.92
CA LEU A 206 -23.38 16.61 7.35
C LEU A 206 -22.17 15.71 7.63
N HIS A 207 -21.98 14.63 6.86
CA HIS A 207 -20.82 13.75 6.97
C HIS A 207 -19.50 14.42 6.59
N ARG A 208 -19.53 15.47 5.75
CA ARG A 208 -18.33 16.27 5.43
C ARG A 208 -17.90 17.15 6.59
N VAL A 209 -18.86 17.52 7.45
CA VAL A 209 -18.53 18.22 8.68
C VAL A 209 -18.07 17.20 9.70
N SER A 210 -16.94 17.46 10.35
CA SER A 210 -16.58 16.68 11.54
C SER A 210 -17.70 16.81 12.58
N SER A 211 -17.75 15.89 13.55
CA SER A 211 -18.66 15.95 14.71
C SER A 211 -18.61 17.27 15.50
N ASN A 212 -17.68 18.17 15.15
CA ASN A 212 -17.47 19.48 15.74
C ASN A 212 -18.24 20.62 15.02
N SER A 213 -19.18 20.34 14.10
CA SER A 213 -20.02 21.40 13.53
C SER A 213 -20.73 22.18 14.62
N ARG A 214 -20.62 23.51 14.59
CA ARG A 214 -21.36 24.40 15.50
C ARG A 214 -22.87 24.35 15.28
N ALA A 215 -23.34 23.81 14.15
CA ALA A 215 -24.77 23.57 13.95
C ALA A 215 -25.36 22.60 14.99
N PHE A 216 -24.56 21.70 15.58
CA PHE A 216 -25.00 20.84 16.67
C PHE A 216 -25.18 21.58 18.01
N LEU A 217 -24.73 22.84 18.14
CA LEU A 217 -25.03 23.67 19.31
C LEU A 217 -26.49 24.09 19.39
N LEU A 218 -27.23 24.00 18.27
CA LEU A 218 -28.66 24.32 18.18
C LEU A 218 -29.49 23.05 18.48
N PRO A 219 -30.15 22.93 19.66
CA PRO A 219 -30.69 21.64 20.09
C PRO A 219 -31.81 21.08 19.21
N ARG A 220 -32.65 21.93 18.60
CA ARG A 220 -33.74 21.44 17.73
C ARG A 220 -33.18 20.91 16.42
N VAL A 221 -32.20 21.61 15.85
CA VAL A 221 -31.49 21.19 14.64
C VAL A 221 -30.69 19.92 14.90
N ALA A 222 -29.94 19.84 16.01
CA ALA A 222 -29.19 18.66 16.42
C ALA A 222 -30.10 17.43 16.57
N LYS A 223 -31.28 17.59 17.19
CA LYS A 223 -32.29 16.52 17.29
C LYS A 223 -32.73 16.06 15.90
N LYS A 224 -33.11 17.00 15.01
CA LYS A 224 -33.57 16.67 13.65
C LYS A 224 -32.47 16.00 12.81
N PHE A 225 -31.21 16.41 12.95
CA PHE A 225 -30.06 15.73 12.33
C PHE A 225 -29.92 14.30 12.83
N ASN A 226 -29.96 14.08 14.15
CA ASN A 226 -29.88 12.74 14.73
C ASN A 226 -31.03 11.83 14.27
N ASP A 227 -32.26 12.34 14.28
CA ASP A 227 -33.43 11.60 13.79
C ASP A 227 -33.25 11.23 12.30
N MET A 228 -32.68 12.14 11.50
CA MET A 228 -32.37 11.89 10.10
C MET A 228 -31.31 10.81 9.94
N PHE A 229 -30.18 10.87 10.67
CA PHE A 229 -29.15 9.82 10.65
C PHE A 229 -29.73 8.46 11.05
N ILE A 230 -30.55 8.40 12.09
CA ILE A 230 -31.20 7.15 12.54
C ILE A 230 -32.09 6.59 11.42
N SER A 231 -32.84 7.45 10.72
CA SER A 231 -33.73 7.00 9.64
C SER A 231 -33.02 6.38 8.44
N PHE A 232 -31.71 6.60 8.27
CA PHE A 232 -30.88 6.01 7.21
C PHE A 232 -30.15 4.73 7.64
N ARG A 233 -30.26 4.30 8.91
CA ARG A 233 -29.68 3.03 9.37
C ARG A 233 -30.19 1.82 8.58
N PRO A 234 -31.51 1.66 8.30
CA PRO A 234 -32.00 0.52 7.52
C PRO A 234 -31.42 0.50 6.10
N LEU A 235 -31.31 1.66 5.44
CA LEU A 235 -30.66 1.75 4.12
C LEU A 235 -29.19 1.34 4.18
N THR A 236 -28.52 1.74 5.25
CA THR A 236 -27.11 1.37 5.48
C THR A 236 -26.96 -0.14 5.65
N GLU A 237 -27.86 -0.79 6.38
CA GLU A 237 -27.89 -2.25 6.54
C GLU A 237 -28.16 -2.97 5.21
N MET A 238 -29.04 -2.44 4.35
CA MET A 238 -29.30 -3.02 3.02
C MET A 238 -28.08 -3.02 2.10
N VAL A 239 -27.20 -2.02 2.20
CA VAL A 239 -26.02 -1.89 1.34
C VAL A 239 -24.74 -2.43 1.97
N THR A 240 -24.83 -2.95 3.19
CA THR A 240 -23.68 -3.46 3.95
C THR A 240 -23.74 -4.97 4.03
N ILE A 241 -22.61 -5.64 3.76
CA ILE A 241 -22.48 -7.08 3.98
C ILE A 241 -22.48 -7.36 5.49
N ILE A 242 -23.42 -8.19 5.95
CA ILE A 242 -23.50 -8.61 7.35
C ILE A 242 -22.21 -9.31 7.75
N GLY A 243 -21.61 -8.88 8.86
CA GLY A 243 -20.37 -9.46 9.37
C GLY A 243 -19.15 -9.19 8.48
N ARG A 244 -19.16 -8.15 7.62
CA ARG A 244 -18.07 -7.88 6.67
C ARG A 244 -16.67 -7.94 7.28
N SER A 245 -16.44 -7.36 8.46
CA SER A 245 -15.13 -7.36 9.15
C SER A 245 -14.68 -8.74 9.65
N TRP A 246 -15.58 -9.72 9.64
CA TRP A 246 -15.36 -11.11 10.05
C TRP A 246 -15.31 -12.09 8.87
N LEU A 247 -15.41 -11.59 7.65
CA LEU A 247 -15.22 -12.39 6.44
C LEU A 247 -13.76 -12.29 6.03
N TYR A 248 -13.12 -13.43 5.79
CA TYR A 248 -11.72 -13.51 5.38
C TYR A 248 -11.61 -14.28 4.05
N PRO A 249 -10.77 -13.81 3.12
CA PRO A 249 -10.49 -14.57 1.93
C PRO A 249 -9.50 -15.69 2.20
N ILE A 250 -9.53 -16.70 1.32
CA ILE A 250 -8.47 -17.71 1.22
C ILE A 250 -7.51 -17.24 0.13
N ALA A 251 -6.29 -16.91 0.54
CA ALA A 251 -5.21 -16.50 -0.36
C ALA A 251 -4.94 -17.59 -1.40
N ALA A 252 -4.66 -17.17 -2.63
CA ALA A 252 -4.37 -18.05 -3.78
C ALA A 252 -5.50 -19.05 -4.15
N HIS A 253 -6.71 -18.93 -3.59
CA HIS A 253 -7.84 -19.73 -4.04
C HIS A 253 -8.35 -19.23 -5.41
N ILE A 254 -8.74 -20.13 -6.31
CA ILE A 254 -9.22 -19.80 -7.67
C ILE A 254 -10.44 -18.87 -7.69
N SER A 255 -11.22 -18.86 -6.60
CA SER A 255 -12.38 -17.98 -6.45
C SER A 255 -12.05 -16.64 -5.80
N PHE A 256 -10.81 -16.42 -5.34
CA PHE A 256 -10.39 -15.14 -4.77
C PHE A 256 -10.27 -14.12 -5.90
N PRO A 257 -11.27 -13.22 -6.08
CA PRO A 257 -11.29 -12.33 -7.20
C PRO A 257 -10.41 -11.14 -6.86
N VAL A 258 -9.21 -11.18 -7.41
CA VAL A 258 -8.15 -10.18 -7.24
C VAL A 258 -8.61 -8.76 -7.60
N SER A 259 -9.58 -8.65 -8.51
CA SER A 259 -10.17 -7.40 -8.99
C SER A 259 -11.38 -6.91 -8.18
N THR A 260 -11.88 -7.68 -7.21
CA THR A 260 -13.11 -7.31 -6.49
C THR A 260 -12.86 -6.17 -5.49
N PRO A 261 -13.61 -5.05 -5.57
CA PRO A 261 -13.42 -3.91 -4.70
C PRO A 261 -13.76 -4.20 -3.23
N SER A 262 -14.49 -5.28 -2.95
CA SER A 262 -14.96 -5.64 -1.60
C SER A 262 -13.82 -5.77 -0.60
N TRP A 263 -12.62 -6.19 -1.03
CA TRP A 263 -11.44 -6.37 -0.17
C TRP A 263 -10.50 -5.17 -0.13
N LYS A 264 -10.81 -4.08 -0.85
CA LYS A 264 -9.90 -2.95 -0.96
C LYS A 264 -9.82 -2.16 0.35
N LEU A 265 -8.60 -2.06 0.88
CA LEU A 265 -8.25 -1.26 2.04
C LEU A 265 -7.48 0.00 1.63
N GLU A 266 -7.71 1.08 2.36
CA GLU A 266 -6.90 2.29 2.23
C GLU A 266 -5.54 2.10 2.90
N VAL A 267 -4.44 2.48 2.25
CA VAL A 267 -3.09 2.15 2.75
C VAL A 267 -2.78 2.83 4.08
N THR A 268 -3.18 4.09 4.27
CA THR A 268 -2.87 4.87 5.47
C THR A 268 -3.70 4.48 6.69
N THR A 269 -4.98 4.19 6.49
CA THR A 269 -5.92 3.92 7.59
C THR A 269 -6.18 2.42 7.78
N THR A 270 -5.86 1.60 6.79
CA THR A 270 -6.20 0.16 6.67
C THR A 270 -7.70 -0.12 6.83
N ARG A 271 -8.55 0.88 6.56
CA ARG A 271 -10.01 0.77 6.62
C ARG A 271 -10.57 0.27 5.30
N LEU A 272 -11.75 -0.35 5.37
CA LEU A 272 -12.51 -0.69 4.17
C LEU A 272 -12.87 0.58 3.42
N HIS A 273 -12.63 0.58 2.11
CA HIS A 273 -13.07 1.70 1.30
C HIS A 273 -14.60 1.70 1.15
N GLN A 274 -15.25 2.73 1.67
CA GLN A 274 -16.70 2.92 1.58
C GLN A 274 -17.03 3.98 0.52
N ARG A 275 -18.09 3.73 -0.27
CA ARG A 275 -18.47 4.61 -1.40
C ARG A 275 -19.52 5.66 -1.06
N ALA A 276 -20.29 5.50 0.02
CA ALA A 276 -21.41 6.39 0.34
C ALA A 276 -21.21 7.09 1.69
N HIS A 277 -21.80 8.27 1.87
CA HIS A 277 -21.85 8.95 3.17
C HIS A 277 -23.10 8.48 3.93
N LEU A 278 -23.04 7.26 4.46
CA LEU A 278 -24.12 6.64 5.23
C LEU A 278 -23.67 6.41 6.68
N PRO A 279 -24.63 6.32 7.63
CA PRO A 279 -24.35 6.05 9.04
C PRO A 279 -23.94 4.58 9.26
N TYR A 280 -22.79 4.19 8.73
CA TYR A 280 -22.22 2.85 8.90
C TYR A 280 -21.87 2.56 10.35
N LYS A 281 -21.87 1.26 10.68
CA LYS A 281 -21.38 0.78 11.97
C LYS A 281 -19.91 1.16 12.14
N SER A 282 -19.52 1.48 13.37
CA SER A 282 -18.15 1.85 13.75
C SER A 282 -17.11 0.80 13.33
N GLU A 283 -17.48 -0.48 13.34
CA GLU A 283 -16.63 -1.61 12.89
C GLU A 283 -16.09 -1.43 11.47
N LEU A 284 -16.88 -0.85 10.56
CA LEU A 284 -16.45 -0.65 9.17
C LEU A 284 -15.51 0.56 9.00
N PHE A 285 -15.48 1.44 10.01
CA PHE A 285 -14.51 2.54 10.11
C PHE A 285 -13.28 2.15 10.93
N ALA A 286 -13.27 0.97 11.53
CA ALA A 286 -12.09 0.46 12.22
C ALA A 286 -11.03 -0.01 11.20
N PRO A 287 -9.74 0.16 11.52
CA PRO A 287 -8.66 -0.55 10.84
C PRO A 287 -8.97 -2.06 10.73
N GLN A 288 -8.84 -2.65 9.54
CA GLN A 288 -9.10 -4.07 9.33
C GLN A 288 -7.86 -4.92 9.64
N SER A 289 -7.31 -4.75 10.86
CA SER A 289 -6.07 -5.39 11.28
C SER A 289 -6.17 -6.91 11.27
N PHE A 290 -7.32 -7.48 11.68
CA PHE A 290 -7.49 -8.94 11.72
C PHE A 290 -7.58 -9.57 10.32
N LEU A 291 -8.12 -8.85 9.32
CA LEU A 291 -8.08 -9.28 7.93
C LEU A 291 -6.64 -9.35 7.41
N LEU A 292 -5.85 -8.30 7.66
CA LEU A 292 -4.44 -8.25 7.27
C LEU A 292 -3.61 -9.32 7.98
N TYR A 293 -3.84 -9.50 9.28
CA TYR A 293 -3.23 -10.56 10.09
C TYR A 293 -3.54 -11.95 9.52
N THR A 294 -4.81 -12.25 9.23
CA THR A 294 -5.25 -13.55 8.69
C THR A 294 -4.61 -13.80 7.32
N LEU A 295 -4.54 -12.78 6.47
CA LEU A 295 -3.87 -12.88 5.18
C LEU A 295 -2.37 -13.15 5.33
N LEU A 296 -1.66 -12.38 6.15
CA LEU A 296 -0.21 -12.56 6.36
C LEU A 296 0.15 -13.95 6.93
N ARG A 297 -0.75 -14.55 7.72
CA ARG A 297 -0.59 -15.91 8.25
C ARG A 297 -0.83 -17.01 7.23
N GLN A 298 -1.52 -16.73 6.12
CA GLN A 298 -1.77 -17.73 5.11
C GLN A 298 -0.54 -17.89 4.19
N PRO A 299 -0.25 -19.12 3.72
CA PRO A 299 0.72 -19.33 2.66
C PRO A 299 0.36 -18.49 1.45
N ARG A 300 1.34 -17.80 0.86
CA ARG A 300 1.15 -16.87 -0.28
C ARG A 300 0.23 -15.68 -0.01
N GLY A 301 -0.22 -15.47 1.22
CA GLY A 301 -1.05 -14.32 1.56
C GLY A 301 -0.32 -12.99 1.34
N LYS A 302 1.00 -12.96 1.49
CA LYS A 302 1.87 -11.83 1.14
C LYS A 302 1.71 -11.35 -0.31
N ASP A 303 1.45 -12.26 -1.25
CA ASP A 303 1.29 -11.95 -2.67
C ASP A 303 -0.04 -11.24 -2.93
N THR A 304 -1.03 -11.44 -2.04
CA THR A 304 -2.36 -10.83 -2.13
C THR A 304 -2.42 -9.39 -1.59
N ILE A 305 -1.43 -8.95 -0.80
CA ILE A 305 -1.44 -7.64 -0.14
C ILE A 305 -1.54 -6.51 -1.17
N SER A 306 -0.80 -6.60 -2.28
CA SER A 306 -0.84 -5.59 -3.35
C SER A 306 -2.23 -5.42 -3.96
N TYR A 307 -3.04 -6.48 -3.95
CA TYR A 307 -4.40 -6.49 -4.46
C TYR A 307 -5.44 -6.09 -3.43
N VAL A 308 -5.20 -6.35 -2.16
CA VAL A 308 -6.05 -5.86 -1.05
C VAL A 308 -5.81 -4.37 -0.82
N MET A 309 -4.60 -3.87 -1.04
CA MET A 309 -4.28 -2.46 -0.85
C MET A 309 -4.71 -1.62 -2.04
N ARG A 310 -5.41 -0.52 -1.77
CA ARG A 310 -5.76 0.48 -2.77
C ARG A 310 -4.62 1.47 -2.95
N GLN A 311 -3.94 1.39 -4.09
CA GLN A 311 -2.95 2.39 -4.48
C GLN A 311 -3.63 3.58 -5.16
N ASN A 312 -3.10 4.78 -4.92
CA ASN A 312 -3.48 5.98 -5.66
C ASN A 312 -2.56 6.08 -6.89
N THR A 313 -3.13 6.06 -8.10
CA THR A 313 -2.38 6.04 -9.36
C THR A 313 -1.55 7.29 -9.60
N ASN A 314 -1.84 8.39 -8.90
CA ASN A 314 -1.22 9.70 -9.12
C ASN A 314 -0.11 10.03 -8.11
N LEU A 315 0.18 9.14 -7.16
CA LEU A 315 1.18 9.34 -6.11
C LEU A 315 2.18 8.17 -6.11
N THR A 316 3.33 8.39 -5.47
CA THR A 316 4.29 7.32 -5.21
C THR A 316 3.58 6.15 -4.49
N PRO A 317 3.84 4.89 -4.89
CA PRO A 317 3.17 3.74 -4.29
C PRO A 317 3.38 3.72 -2.77
N GLN A 318 2.29 3.92 -2.03
CA GLN A 318 2.32 3.85 -0.58
C GLN A 318 2.46 2.38 -0.15
N ARG A 319 3.40 2.11 0.74
CA ARG A 319 3.64 0.78 1.30
C ARG A 319 2.90 0.62 2.62
N LEU A 320 2.32 -0.56 2.83
CA LEU A 320 1.78 -0.95 4.13
C LEU A 320 2.93 -1.02 5.13
N GLN A 321 2.74 -0.54 6.36
CA GLN A 321 3.67 -0.73 7.46
C GLN A 321 3.14 -1.88 8.33
N CYS A 322 3.72 -3.06 8.19
CA CYS A 322 3.26 -4.32 8.79
C CYS A 322 3.92 -4.63 10.14
N ASP A 323 4.79 -3.76 10.67
CA ASP A 323 5.72 -4.07 11.77
C ASP A 323 5.02 -4.70 12.98
N GLU A 324 3.91 -4.09 13.41
CA GLU A 324 3.12 -4.55 14.56
C GLU A 324 2.42 -5.88 14.29
N LEU A 325 1.97 -6.12 13.06
CA LEU A 325 1.35 -7.40 12.68
C LEU A 325 2.38 -8.53 12.63
N LEU A 326 3.56 -8.27 12.08
CA LEU A 326 4.64 -9.26 12.02
C LEU A 326 5.13 -9.61 13.44
N HIS A 327 5.30 -8.59 14.28
CA HIS A 327 5.61 -8.75 15.69
C HIS A 327 4.61 -9.68 16.39
N MET A 328 3.30 -9.41 16.24
CA MET A 328 2.25 -10.23 16.83
C MET A 328 2.28 -11.68 16.33
N ILE A 329 2.47 -11.90 15.02
CA ILE A 329 2.54 -13.23 14.43
C ILE A 329 3.74 -14.03 14.98
N ILE A 330 4.89 -13.38 15.16
CA ILE A 330 6.10 -14.01 15.73
C ILE A 330 5.86 -14.38 17.20
N LEU A 331 5.37 -13.44 18.01
CA LEU A 331 5.13 -13.70 19.43
C LEU A 331 4.07 -14.77 19.67
N GLU A 332 3.00 -14.79 18.87
CA GLU A 332 1.99 -15.83 18.96
C GLU A 332 2.58 -17.20 18.62
N ALA A 333 3.41 -17.31 17.58
CA ALA A 333 4.08 -18.56 17.26
C ALA A 333 5.01 -19.02 18.39
N MET A 334 5.77 -18.11 18.99
CA MET A 334 6.60 -18.42 20.17
C MET A 334 5.74 -18.83 21.38
N SER A 335 4.62 -18.15 21.62
CA SER A 335 3.68 -18.45 22.71
C SER A 335 3.01 -19.80 22.55
N GLU A 336 2.56 -20.15 21.35
CA GLU A 336 1.96 -21.46 21.05
C GLU A 336 2.95 -22.60 21.31
N MET A 337 4.20 -22.42 20.91
CA MET A 337 5.27 -23.37 21.21
C MET A 337 5.49 -23.59 22.71
N GLU A 338 5.31 -22.56 23.54
CA GLU A 338 5.38 -22.72 25.00
C GLU A 338 4.25 -23.57 25.55
N LYS A 339 3.05 -23.43 25.00
CA LYS A 339 1.84 -24.14 25.44
C LYS A 339 1.81 -25.60 25.05
N THR A 340 2.52 -25.98 23.97
CA THR A 340 2.52 -27.35 23.46
C THR A 340 3.82 -28.09 23.81
N ASP A 341 3.71 -29.41 23.95
CA ASP A 341 4.86 -30.32 24.02
C ASP A 341 5.26 -30.85 22.64
N THR A 342 4.65 -30.32 21.57
CA THR A 342 5.05 -30.63 20.19
C THR A 342 6.47 -30.14 19.98
N ARG A 343 7.33 -31.05 19.50
CA ARG A 343 8.74 -30.72 19.28
C ARG A 343 8.89 -29.71 18.14
N LEU A 344 10.02 -29.00 18.12
CA LEU A 344 10.38 -28.05 17.06
C LEU A 344 10.40 -28.69 15.66
N ASP A 345 10.81 -29.95 15.59
CA ASP A 345 10.89 -30.76 14.37
C ASP A 345 9.52 -31.27 13.87
N ASP A 346 8.43 -31.01 14.60
CA ASP A 346 7.11 -31.39 14.15
C ASP A 346 6.75 -30.67 12.83
N PRO A 347 6.24 -31.38 11.80
CA PRO A 347 5.90 -30.79 10.52
C PRO A 347 4.95 -29.59 10.60
N ALA A 348 4.03 -29.55 11.58
CA ALA A 348 3.12 -28.43 11.73
C ALA A 348 3.85 -27.17 12.23
N ASN A 349 4.74 -27.32 13.20
CA ASN A 349 5.58 -26.23 13.71
C ASN A 349 6.53 -25.71 12.63
N GLN A 350 7.21 -26.62 11.91
CA GLN A 350 8.09 -26.25 10.80
C GLN A 350 7.32 -25.51 9.71
N TYR A 351 6.12 -25.98 9.34
CA TYR A 351 5.29 -25.31 8.34
C TYR A 351 4.95 -23.87 8.74
N GLN A 352 4.56 -23.66 10.00
CA GLN A 352 4.26 -22.33 10.52
C GLN A 352 5.49 -21.41 10.47
N TRP A 353 6.64 -21.87 10.99
CA TRP A 353 7.86 -21.05 11.03
C TRP A 353 8.47 -20.78 9.66
N MET A 354 8.37 -21.73 8.72
CA MET A 354 8.74 -21.48 7.32
C MET A 354 7.88 -20.37 6.70
N ASN A 355 6.56 -20.40 6.91
CA ASN A 355 5.68 -19.36 6.41
C ASN A 355 5.96 -18.00 7.06
N ILE A 356 6.19 -17.95 8.38
CA ILE A 356 6.57 -16.73 9.09
C ILE A 356 7.87 -16.17 8.52
N THR A 357 8.88 -17.03 8.35
CA THR A 357 10.18 -16.66 7.79
C THR A 357 10.03 -16.03 6.40
N GLN A 358 9.26 -16.65 5.51
CA GLN A 358 8.99 -16.13 4.17
C GLN A 358 8.25 -14.78 4.22
N THR A 359 7.18 -14.68 5.02
CA THR A 359 6.38 -13.45 5.13
C THR A 359 7.17 -12.29 5.72
N VAL A 360 7.95 -12.52 6.77
CA VAL A 360 8.80 -11.48 7.39
C VAL A 360 9.91 -11.07 6.43
N THR A 361 10.61 -12.04 5.81
CA THR A 361 11.65 -11.76 4.82
C THR A 361 11.10 -10.92 3.68
N PHE A 362 10.00 -11.35 3.06
CA PHE A 362 9.33 -10.59 1.99
C PHE A 362 8.98 -9.16 2.43
N SER A 363 8.39 -9.00 3.62
CA SER A 363 7.94 -7.69 4.10
C SER A 363 9.11 -6.74 4.34
N LEU A 364 10.23 -7.24 4.86
CA LEU A 364 11.45 -6.46 5.06
C LEU A 364 12.15 -6.12 3.74
N LEU A 365 12.31 -7.10 2.82
CA LEU A 365 12.94 -6.89 1.51
C LEU A 365 12.19 -5.86 0.65
N HIS A 366 10.85 -5.88 0.70
CA HIS A 366 10.01 -4.95 -0.05
C HIS A 366 9.72 -3.65 0.71
N GLY A 367 10.29 -3.44 1.89
CA GLY A 367 10.11 -2.25 2.73
C GLY A 367 8.66 -2.01 3.14
N ASN A 368 7.89 -3.08 3.34
CA ASN A 368 6.59 -3.06 4.03
C ASN A 368 6.75 -3.15 5.55
N ALA A 369 7.97 -3.34 6.05
CA ALA A 369 8.31 -3.27 7.47
C ALA A 369 9.74 -2.72 7.63
N SER A 370 10.02 -2.13 8.80
CA SER A 370 11.33 -1.64 9.20
C SER A 370 12.00 -2.63 10.16
N PHE A 371 13.24 -3.00 9.86
CA PHE A 371 14.01 -3.92 10.70
C PHE A 371 14.26 -3.35 12.11
N SER A 372 14.75 -2.11 12.21
CA SER A 372 14.88 -1.37 13.48
C SER A 372 13.59 -1.35 14.31
N ARG A 373 12.45 -0.97 13.70
CA ARG A 373 11.17 -0.90 14.42
C ARG A 373 10.71 -2.29 14.89
N LEU A 374 10.81 -3.31 14.03
CA LEU A 374 10.46 -4.68 14.37
C LEU A 374 11.30 -5.21 15.55
N LEU A 375 12.63 -5.04 15.50
CA LEU A 375 13.53 -5.44 16.58
C LEU A 375 13.20 -4.72 17.90
N LYS A 376 12.90 -3.42 17.83
CA LYS A 376 12.55 -2.64 19.01
C LYS A 376 11.30 -3.20 19.71
N ILE A 377 10.21 -3.39 18.97
CA ILE A 377 8.93 -3.86 19.53
C ILE A 377 9.05 -5.32 20.01
N LEU A 378 9.79 -6.18 19.28
CA LEU A 378 10.09 -7.55 19.71
C LEU A 378 10.83 -7.58 21.04
N TYR A 379 11.89 -6.78 21.18
CA TYR A 379 12.67 -6.74 22.43
C TYR A 379 11.83 -6.26 23.61
N GLU A 380 11.07 -5.17 23.44
CA GLU A 380 10.20 -4.63 24.48
C GLU A 380 9.20 -5.70 24.96
N SER A 381 8.54 -6.40 24.04
CA SER A 381 7.55 -7.42 24.40
C SER A 381 8.17 -8.70 24.95
N LEU A 382 9.27 -9.19 24.39
CA LEU A 382 9.98 -10.37 24.91
C LEU A 382 10.59 -10.12 26.30
N SER A 383 10.92 -8.87 26.64
CA SER A 383 11.40 -8.54 27.98
C SER A 383 10.32 -8.72 29.05
N GLU A 384 9.05 -8.59 28.67
CA GLU A 384 7.89 -8.86 29.52
C GLU A 384 7.46 -10.34 29.46
N THR A 385 7.66 -10.99 28.31
CA THR A 385 7.27 -12.39 28.07
C THR A 385 8.48 -13.24 27.67
N VAL A 386 8.98 -14.08 28.58
CA VAL A 386 10.17 -14.90 28.33
C VAL A 386 9.79 -16.20 27.61
N TYR A 387 9.59 -16.14 26.29
CA TYR A 387 9.40 -17.32 25.43
C TYR A 387 10.76 -17.84 24.93
N ARG A 388 11.14 -19.07 25.31
CA ARG A 388 12.47 -19.64 25.04
C ARG A 388 12.45 -20.81 24.06
N LYS A 389 11.36 -21.59 23.96
CA LYS A 389 11.30 -22.77 23.07
C LYS A 389 11.46 -22.40 21.59
N GLY A 390 10.91 -21.28 21.14
CA GLY A 390 10.99 -20.80 19.76
C GLY A 390 12.19 -19.92 19.41
N ARG A 391 13.20 -19.82 20.30
CA ARG A 391 14.30 -18.85 20.17
C ARG A 391 15.16 -19.02 18.91
N ASP A 392 15.44 -20.26 18.53
CA ASP A 392 16.30 -20.56 17.38
C ASP A 392 15.61 -20.19 16.06
N GLU A 393 14.28 -20.36 15.99
CA GLU A 393 13.47 -19.93 14.84
C GLU A 393 13.37 -18.40 14.75
N LEU A 394 13.25 -17.70 15.88
CA LEU A 394 13.31 -16.23 15.87
C LEU A 394 14.66 -15.73 15.38
N MET A 395 15.76 -16.32 15.87
CA MET A 395 17.10 -15.98 15.38
C MET A 395 17.24 -16.30 13.89
N TRP A 396 16.61 -17.38 13.41
CA TRP A 396 16.60 -17.73 11.99
C TRP A 396 15.92 -16.67 11.12
N VAL A 397 14.77 -16.15 11.58
CA VAL A 397 14.06 -15.04 10.93
C VAL A 397 14.95 -13.79 10.87
N ILE A 398 15.66 -13.46 11.95
CA ILE A 398 16.60 -12.32 12.00
C ILE A 398 17.77 -12.53 11.02
N LEU A 399 18.37 -13.73 11.00
CA LEU A 399 19.48 -14.06 10.11
C LEU A 399 19.11 -13.89 8.63
N GLN A 400 17.86 -14.19 8.22
CA GLN A 400 17.45 -13.98 6.82
C GLN A 400 17.69 -12.54 6.36
N TYR A 401 17.39 -11.56 7.20
CA TYR A 401 17.58 -10.14 6.88
C TYR A 401 19.05 -9.74 6.99
N VAL A 402 19.72 -10.12 8.09
CA VAL A 402 21.12 -9.81 8.33
C VAL A 402 22.01 -10.33 7.21
N ALA A 403 21.80 -11.58 6.77
CA ALA A 403 22.59 -12.19 5.71
C ALA A 403 22.47 -11.44 4.37
N VAL A 404 21.32 -10.82 4.06
CA VAL A 404 21.13 -10.09 2.79
C VAL A 404 21.57 -8.63 2.89
N TYR A 405 21.34 -7.98 4.03
CA TYR A 405 21.49 -6.52 4.18
C TYR A 405 22.51 -6.11 5.23
N ILE A 406 23.48 -6.96 5.56
CA ILE A 406 24.51 -6.67 6.57
C ILE A 406 25.10 -5.26 6.42
N ASP A 407 25.37 -4.79 5.20
CA ASP A 407 25.92 -3.47 4.94
C ASP A 407 25.01 -2.32 5.41
N ARG A 408 23.69 -2.52 5.34
CA ARG A 408 22.67 -1.55 5.76
C ARG A 408 22.30 -1.62 7.24
N VAL A 409 22.58 -2.74 7.91
CA VAL A 409 22.28 -2.93 9.34
C VAL A 409 23.09 -1.93 10.17
N SER A 410 22.45 -1.09 10.97
CA SER A 410 23.14 -0.10 11.80
C SER A 410 23.79 -0.74 13.03
N ASN A 411 24.75 -0.05 13.65
CA ASN A 411 25.36 -0.53 14.91
C ASN A 411 24.30 -0.68 16.02
N GLU A 412 23.31 0.21 16.08
CA GLU A 412 22.20 0.13 17.04
C GLU A 412 21.35 -1.14 16.82
N GLU A 413 21.09 -1.49 15.56
CA GLU A 413 20.36 -2.72 15.21
C GLU A 413 21.18 -3.96 15.60
N MET A 414 22.51 -3.97 15.39
CA MET A 414 23.38 -5.07 15.83
C MET A 414 23.36 -5.26 17.35
N VAL A 415 23.46 -4.16 18.10
CA VAL A 415 23.34 -4.18 19.57
C VAL A 415 21.99 -4.73 19.98
N ARG A 416 20.89 -4.28 19.35
CA ARG A 416 19.55 -4.76 19.68
C ARG A 416 19.38 -6.25 19.40
N VAL A 417 19.98 -6.79 18.33
CA VAL A 417 20.00 -8.24 18.08
C VAL A 417 20.76 -8.97 19.18
N ALA A 418 21.89 -8.43 19.64
CA ALA A 418 22.66 -9.01 20.74
C ALA A 418 21.91 -8.98 22.08
N GLU A 419 21.16 -7.91 22.36
CA GLU A 419 20.27 -7.81 23.53
C GLU A 419 19.16 -8.88 23.49
N ILE A 420 18.53 -9.11 22.33
CA ILE A 420 17.54 -10.18 22.17
C ILE A 420 18.18 -11.56 22.38
N TYR A 421 19.39 -11.79 21.87
CA TYR A 421 20.11 -13.05 22.13
C TYR A 421 20.35 -13.27 23.62
N ASN A 422 20.90 -12.28 24.33
CA ASN A 422 21.18 -12.40 25.76
C ASN A 422 19.91 -12.66 26.59
N LEU A 423 18.78 -12.09 26.17
CA LEU A 423 17.48 -12.34 26.79
C LEU A 423 17.04 -13.81 26.64
N LEU A 424 17.12 -14.35 25.43
CA LEU A 424 16.57 -15.68 25.08
C LEU A 424 17.49 -16.86 25.43
N TYR A 425 18.80 -16.65 25.50
CA TYR A 425 19.81 -17.68 25.73
C TYR A 425 20.46 -17.62 27.11
N SER A 426 19.74 -17.06 28.09
CA SER A 426 20.19 -16.97 29.48
C SER A 426 20.37 -18.33 30.17
N ASP A 427 19.67 -19.38 29.72
CA ASP A 427 19.92 -20.76 30.14
C ASP A 427 20.91 -21.41 29.16
N GLU A 428 22.18 -21.49 29.54
CA GLU A 428 23.26 -22.01 28.68
C GLU A 428 23.00 -23.47 28.28
N GLN A 429 22.69 -23.71 27.01
CA GLN A 429 22.72 -25.05 26.44
C GLN A 429 24.14 -25.36 25.92
N THR A 430 24.69 -26.48 26.39
CA THR A 430 25.96 -27.01 25.91
C THR A 430 25.73 -27.86 24.65
N TRP A 431 26.38 -27.49 23.56
CA TRP A 431 26.39 -28.24 22.30
C TRP A 431 27.06 -29.61 22.45
N SER A 432 26.47 -30.68 21.90
CA SER A 432 27.04 -32.04 21.87
C SER A 432 27.51 -32.52 20.49
N GLY A 433 27.29 -31.72 19.42
CA GLY A 433 27.88 -31.97 18.09
C GLY A 433 27.37 -33.17 17.30
N ALA A 434 26.29 -33.83 17.72
CA ALA A 434 25.89 -35.14 17.19
C ALA A 434 24.57 -35.18 16.40
N ASP A 435 23.99 -34.03 16.00
CA ASP A 435 22.72 -34.03 15.27
C ASP A 435 22.93 -34.27 13.77
N THR A 436 22.18 -35.21 13.20
CA THR A 436 22.21 -35.57 11.78
C THR A 436 21.18 -34.82 10.96
N ASP A 437 20.18 -34.18 11.58
CA ASP A 437 19.18 -33.39 10.86
C ASP A 437 19.77 -32.02 10.45
N PRO A 438 19.90 -31.71 9.14
CA PRO A 438 20.42 -30.43 8.68
C PRO A 438 19.66 -29.22 9.22
N LEU A 439 18.34 -29.33 9.38
CA LEU A 439 17.50 -28.21 9.78
C LEU A 439 17.80 -27.82 11.23
N LEU A 440 17.68 -28.78 12.16
CA LEU A 440 17.93 -28.56 13.58
C LEU A 440 19.38 -28.13 13.83
N PHE A 441 20.32 -28.78 13.15
CA PHE A 441 21.73 -28.44 13.22
C PHE A 441 22.00 -26.99 12.81
N VAL A 442 21.42 -26.54 11.69
CA VAL A 442 21.57 -25.14 11.25
C VAL A 442 20.90 -24.19 12.22
N ARG A 443 19.67 -24.47 12.67
CA ARG A 443 18.91 -23.60 13.60
C ARG A 443 19.70 -23.31 14.87
N PHE A 444 20.35 -24.33 15.42
CA PHE A 444 21.20 -24.18 16.60
C PHE A 444 22.39 -23.24 16.37
N LEU A 445 23.00 -23.27 15.18
CA LEU A 445 24.19 -22.46 14.83
C LEU A 445 23.85 -21.07 14.28
N VAL A 446 22.57 -20.71 14.20
CA VAL A 446 22.14 -19.41 13.66
C VAL A 446 22.75 -18.23 14.41
N PRO A 447 22.76 -18.19 15.76
CA PRO A 447 23.39 -17.07 16.47
C PRO A 447 24.86 -16.91 16.10
N ALA A 448 25.61 -18.01 15.96
CA ALA A 448 27.01 -17.96 15.54
C ALA A 448 27.18 -17.39 14.13
N ALA A 449 26.30 -17.78 13.19
CA ALA A 449 26.28 -17.21 11.84
C ALA A 449 26.03 -15.69 11.85
N ILE A 450 25.07 -15.21 12.65
CA ILE A 450 24.79 -13.77 12.81
C ILE A 450 26.05 -13.03 13.30
N TRP A 451 26.73 -13.56 14.32
CA TRP A 451 27.94 -12.96 14.86
C TRP A 451 29.08 -12.93 13.84
N ILE A 452 29.26 -13.98 13.03
CA ILE A 452 30.26 -14.01 11.96
C ILE A 452 30.00 -12.89 10.94
N HIS A 453 28.74 -12.64 10.57
CA HIS A 453 28.38 -11.49 9.71
C HIS A 453 28.73 -10.15 10.35
N PHE A 454 28.41 -9.96 11.64
CA PHE A 454 28.75 -8.73 12.34
C PHE A 454 30.26 -8.53 12.49
N TYR A 455 30.99 -9.59 12.84
CA TYR A 455 32.44 -9.57 12.96
C TYR A 455 33.11 -9.17 11.65
N LYS A 456 32.65 -9.76 10.55
CA LYS A 456 33.15 -9.39 9.23
C LYS A 456 32.91 -7.91 8.92
N LYS A 457 31.74 -7.36 9.26
CA LYS A 457 31.42 -5.94 9.03
C LYS A 457 32.22 -4.99 9.93
N LEU A 458 32.37 -5.32 11.21
CA LEU A 458 33.01 -4.46 12.20
C LEU A 458 34.55 -4.53 12.15
N GLY A 459 35.13 -5.58 11.58
CA GLY A 459 36.59 -5.75 11.49
C GLY A 459 37.25 -5.68 12.87
N ASN A 460 38.15 -4.72 13.10
CA ASN A 460 38.83 -4.58 14.39
C ASN A 460 37.99 -3.84 15.46
N SER A 461 36.87 -3.21 15.08
CA SER A 461 36.01 -2.42 16.00
C SER A 461 34.94 -3.25 16.74
N GLN A 462 35.03 -4.58 16.65
CA GLN A 462 34.01 -5.51 17.16
C GLN A 462 33.75 -5.34 18.67
N THR A 463 34.82 -5.17 19.46
CA THR A 463 34.76 -5.09 20.92
C THR A 463 34.14 -3.82 21.44
N ASP A 464 34.09 -2.77 20.62
CA ASP A 464 33.56 -1.45 21.01
C ASP A 464 32.04 -1.36 20.79
N VAL A 465 31.50 -2.18 19.89
CA VAL A 465 30.10 -2.13 19.48
C VAL A 465 29.30 -3.30 20.04
N LEU A 466 29.85 -4.52 20.01
CA LEU A 466 29.12 -5.71 20.42
C LEU A 466 29.48 -6.14 21.84
N PRO A 467 28.51 -6.65 22.62
CA PRO A 467 28.83 -7.31 23.87
C PRO A 467 29.66 -8.57 23.62
N LYS A 468 30.51 -8.94 24.59
CA LYS A 468 31.27 -10.18 24.54
C LYS A 468 30.30 -11.37 24.43
N PRO A 469 30.48 -12.29 23.47
CA PRO A 469 29.61 -13.46 23.34
C PRO A 469 29.73 -14.38 24.55
N SER A 470 28.66 -15.13 24.83
CA SER A 470 28.67 -16.20 25.84
C SER A 470 29.67 -17.31 25.45
N GLU A 471 30.11 -18.11 26.42
CA GLU A 471 31.07 -19.19 26.15
C GLU A 471 30.51 -20.21 25.15
N SER A 472 29.22 -20.55 25.27
CA SER A 472 28.54 -21.46 24.33
C SER A 472 28.53 -20.89 22.91
N LEU A 473 28.16 -19.62 22.74
CA LEU A 473 28.18 -18.95 21.42
C LEU A 473 29.59 -18.89 20.85
N TRP A 474 30.59 -18.59 21.69
CA TRP A 474 31.98 -18.54 21.25
C TRP A 474 32.46 -19.89 20.71
N ARG A 475 32.11 -21.02 21.35
CA ARG A 475 32.43 -22.36 20.84
C ARG A 475 31.77 -22.65 19.49
N GLN A 476 30.52 -22.21 19.28
CA GLN A 476 29.84 -22.36 17.99
C GLN A 476 30.50 -21.51 16.88
N ILE A 477 30.91 -20.28 17.21
CA ILE A 477 31.65 -19.40 16.29
C ILE A 477 32.98 -20.06 15.91
N GLN A 478 33.73 -20.53 16.91
CA GLN A 478 35.00 -21.22 16.70
C GLN A 478 34.82 -22.47 15.83
N PHE A 479 33.79 -23.28 16.08
CA PHE A 479 33.47 -24.45 15.26
C PHE A 479 33.30 -24.09 13.77
N LEU A 480 32.56 -23.01 13.46
CA LEU A 480 32.37 -22.58 12.07
C LEU A 480 33.65 -22.01 11.45
N GLN A 481 34.46 -21.30 12.23
CA GLN A 481 35.73 -20.74 11.78
C GLN A 481 36.78 -21.83 11.51
N GLU A 482 36.88 -22.85 12.36
CA GLU A 482 37.79 -23.99 12.15
C GLU A 482 37.51 -24.73 10.85
N ARG A 483 36.23 -24.79 10.42
CA ARG A 483 35.81 -25.39 9.15
C ARG A 483 36.20 -24.58 7.90
N THR A 484 36.67 -23.34 8.06
CA THR A 484 37.24 -22.53 6.98
C THR A 484 38.74 -22.68 6.80
N ALA A 485 39.44 -23.22 7.81
CA ALA A 485 40.84 -23.59 7.66
C ALA A 485 40.94 -24.81 6.73
N ASP A 486 42.00 -24.87 5.92
CA ASP A 486 42.23 -25.81 4.79
C ASP A 486 42.27 -27.33 5.14
N SER A 487 41.67 -27.75 6.26
CA SER A 487 42.01 -28.98 6.97
C SER A 487 41.02 -30.13 6.83
N ASP A 488 39.82 -29.93 6.26
CA ASP A 488 38.80 -31.00 6.26
C ASP A 488 38.31 -31.40 4.85
N PRO A 489 38.86 -32.49 4.28
CA PRO A 489 38.41 -33.02 2.99
C PRO A 489 36.94 -33.50 3.01
N ASN A 490 36.35 -33.64 4.21
CA ASN A 490 34.99 -34.12 4.39
C ASN A 490 33.90 -33.10 3.99
N ILE A 491 34.18 -31.79 4.04
CA ILE A 491 33.21 -30.74 3.62
C ILE A 491 32.92 -30.80 2.11
N GLN A 492 33.85 -31.36 1.32
CA GLN A 492 33.67 -31.54 -0.12
C GLN A 492 32.67 -32.66 -0.45
N ASN A 493 32.39 -33.57 0.50
CA ASN A 493 31.40 -34.62 0.32
C ASN A 493 30.02 -34.14 0.76
N VAL A 494 29.35 -33.43 -0.17
CA VAL A 494 28.00 -32.88 0.01
C VAL A 494 27.00 -33.96 0.43
N ALA A 495 27.11 -35.19 -0.08
CA ALA A 495 26.14 -36.26 0.22
C ALA A 495 26.09 -36.62 1.72
N ASP A 496 27.24 -36.66 2.38
CA ASP A 496 27.36 -37.10 3.77
C ASP A 496 27.40 -35.92 4.78
N HIS A 497 27.72 -34.71 4.33
CA HIS A 497 27.93 -33.53 5.21
C HIS A 497 27.00 -32.33 4.90
N ASN A 498 25.78 -32.59 4.44
CA ASN A 498 24.79 -31.57 4.09
C ASN A 498 24.53 -30.53 5.22
N ALA A 499 24.45 -30.98 6.49
CA ALA A 499 24.18 -30.12 7.64
C ALA A 499 25.29 -29.07 7.88
N VAL A 500 26.55 -29.51 7.84
CA VAL A 500 27.73 -28.65 8.02
C VAL A 500 27.86 -27.68 6.85
N LEU A 501 27.67 -28.17 5.62
CA LEU A 501 27.69 -27.34 4.43
C LEU A 501 26.66 -26.21 4.51
N ALA A 502 25.43 -26.50 4.95
CA ALA A 502 24.39 -25.48 5.13
C ALA A 502 24.78 -24.43 6.17
N ALA A 503 25.32 -24.86 7.32
CA ALA A 503 25.74 -23.94 8.38
C ALA A 503 26.87 -23.00 7.90
N VAL A 504 27.88 -23.54 7.21
CA VAL A 504 28.98 -22.76 6.60
C VAL A 504 28.45 -21.83 5.52
N ALA A 505 27.56 -22.31 4.63
CA ALA A 505 26.95 -21.47 3.60
C ALA A 505 26.23 -20.26 4.19
N ASN A 506 25.49 -20.44 5.29
CA ASN A 506 24.74 -19.37 5.94
C ASN A 506 25.65 -18.35 6.62
N ALA A 507 26.70 -18.82 7.31
CA ALA A 507 27.65 -17.96 8.02
C ALA A 507 28.52 -17.11 7.07
N TYR A 508 28.93 -17.68 5.94
CA TYR A 508 29.89 -17.05 5.03
C TYR A 508 29.26 -16.50 3.75
N SER A 509 27.94 -16.40 3.65
CA SER A 509 27.27 -15.91 2.42
C SER A 509 27.65 -14.48 2.01
N ASN A 510 28.09 -13.62 2.94
CA ASN A 510 28.65 -12.29 2.66
C ASN A 510 30.17 -12.31 2.43
N ASP A 511 30.78 -13.48 2.48
CA ASP A 511 32.20 -13.71 2.27
C ASP A 511 32.48 -14.51 1.02
N MET A 512 32.25 -13.85 -0.13
CA MET A 512 32.33 -14.47 -1.44
C MET A 512 33.61 -15.29 -1.69
N PRO A 513 34.83 -14.87 -1.29
CA PRO A 513 36.02 -15.70 -1.46
C PRO A 513 35.91 -17.05 -0.73
N ASN A 514 35.50 -17.04 0.54
CA ASN A 514 35.34 -18.25 1.34
C ASN A 514 34.09 -19.05 0.92
N PHE A 515 32.99 -18.38 0.61
CA PHE A 515 31.77 -18.99 0.09
C PHE A 515 32.02 -19.71 -1.24
N GLN A 516 32.76 -19.08 -2.15
CA GLN A 516 33.16 -19.69 -3.42
C GLN A 516 33.98 -20.96 -3.18
N LYS A 517 35.03 -20.86 -2.36
CA LYS A 517 35.96 -21.94 -2.07
C LYS A 517 35.29 -23.14 -1.37
N LEU A 518 34.49 -22.87 -0.33
CA LEU A 518 33.97 -23.88 0.57
C LEU A 518 32.61 -24.45 0.12
N VAL A 519 31.77 -23.61 -0.49
CA VAL A 519 30.37 -23.96 -0.77
C VAL A 519 30.12 -24.11 -2.27
N LEU A 520 30.43 -23.09 -3.07
CA LEU A 520 30.14 -23.15 -4.51
C LEU A 520 30.95 -24.22 -5.21
N THR A 521 32.25 -24.34 -4.94
CA THR A 521 33.08 -25.39 -5.53
C THR A 521 32.62 -26.80 -5.13
N ALA A 522 32.26 -27.03 -3.86
CA ALA A 522 31.78 -28.33 -3.41
C ALA A 522 30.45 -28.73 -4.09
N ILE A 523 29.52 -27.78 -4.19
CA ILE A 523 28.24 -27.99 -4.87
C ILE A 523 28.41 -28.16 -6.38
N ASP A 524 29.32 -27.40 -7.00
CA ASP A 524 29.63 -27.51 -8.43
C ASP A 524 30.13 -28.92 -8.78
N VAL A 525 31.08 -29.44 -8.00
CA VAL A 525 31.61 -30.81 -8.13
C VAL A 525 30.53 -31.86 -7.87
N PHE A 526 29.67 -31.66 -6.87
CA PHE A 526 28.55 -32.56 -6.61
C PHE A 526 27.56 -32.64 -7.79
N LEU A 527 27.25 -31.48 -8.38
CA LEU A 527 26.24 -31.36 -9.43
C LEU A 527 26.73 -31.75 -10.82
N ASP A 528 27.96 -31.43 -11.21
CA ASP A 528 28.46 -31.73 -12.58
C ASP A 528 29.64 -32.72 -12.61
N GLY A 529 30.20 -33.09 -11.45
CA GLY A 529 31.34 -34.00 -11.32
C GLY A 529 32.68 -33.29 -11.10
N SER A 530 33.68 -34.03 -10.62
CA SER A 530 35.04 -33.52 -10.49
C SER A 530 35.68 -33.31 -11.86
N PRO A 531 36.75 -32.49 -11.99
CA PRO A 531 37.46 -32.30 -13.25
C PRO A 531 37.93 -33.60 -13.93
N GLU A 532 38.18 -34.64 -13.14
CA GLU A 532 38.57 -35.99 -13.60
C GLU A 532 37.36 -36.80 -14.12
N GLU A 533 36.18 -36.59 -13.54
CA GLU A 533 34.91 -37.22 -13.94
C GLU A 533 34.23 -36.52 -15.13
N ILE A 534 34.67 -35.32 -15.54
CA ILE A 534 34.13 -34.55 -16.68
C ILE A 534 34.13 -35.34 -18.00
N ASN A 535 34.95 -36.39 -18.10
CA ASN A 535 35.00 -37.29 -19.26
C ASN A 535 33.86 -38.32 -19.29
N THR A 536 33.14 -38.52 -18.19
CA THR A 536 31.92 -39.35 -18.14
C THR A 536 30.73 -38.58 -18.69
N VAL A 537 30.64 -38.56 -20.03
CA VAL A 537 29.56 -37.91 -20.76
C VAL A 537 28.33 -38.82 -20.81
N TRP A 538 27.16 -38.23 -20.58
CA TRP A 538 25.90 -38.87 -20.92
C TRP A 538 25.46 -38.47 -22.33
N HIS A 539 25.26 -39.47 -23.19
CA HIS A 539 24.73 -39.29 -24.54
C HIS A 539 23.20 -39.34 -24.51
N LEU A 540 22.59 -38.22 -24.89
CA LEU A 540 21.16 -38.08 -25.10
C LEU A 540 20.81 -38.44 -26.55
N PRO A 541 19.52 -38.72 -26.86
CA PRO A 541 19.06 -38.91 -28.23
C PRO A 541 19.51 -37.76 -29.15
N TYR A 542 19.67 -38.04 -30.44
CA TYR A 542 20.10 -37.08 -31.46
C TYR A 542 21.54 -36.55 -31.31
N GLY A 543 22.40 -37.26 -30.57
CA GLY A 543 23.84 -36.95 -30.47
C GLY A 543 24.19 -35.85 -29.48
N ILE A 544 23.24 -35.43 -28.64
CA ILE A 544 23.43 -34.41 -27.61
C ILE A 544 24.25 -34.98 -26.45
N ILE A 545 25.15 -34.15 -25.89
CA ILE A 545 26.13 -34.53 -24.86
C ILE A 545 25.86 -33.71 -23.59
N SER A 546 25.69 -34.38 -22.44
CA SER A 546 25.45 -33.75 -21.13
C SER A 546 26.37 -34.35 -20.06
N TYR A 547 26.56 -33.61 -18.95
CA TYR A 547 27.16 -34.17 -17.73
C TYR A 547 26.26 -35.27 -17.12
N SER A 548 26.89 -36.28 -16.50
CA SER A 548 26.22 -37.54 -16.14
C SER A 548 25.51 -37.56 -14.78
N LYS A 549 25.74 -36.58 -13.91
CA LYS A 549 25.19 -36.55 -12.54
C LYS A 549 23.66 -36.33 -12.56
N LYS A 550 22.94 -37.15 -11.78
CA LYS A 550 21.47 -37.18 -11.75
C LYS A 550 20.86 -36.75 -10.42
N THR A 551 21.66 -36.76 -9.35
CA THR A 551 21.17 -36.47 -8.00
C THR A 551 21.23 -34.97 -7.73
N PRO A 552 20.09 -34.27 -7.66
CA PRO A 552 20.06 -32.85 -7.33
C PRO A 552 20.30 -32.61 -5.84
N LEU A 553 20.45 -31.33 -5.45
CA LEU A 553 20.50 -30.99 -4.03
C LEU A 553 19.21 -31.41 -3.29
N PRO A 554 19.33 -32.04 -2.11
CA PRO A 554 18.18 -32.45 -1.32
C PRO A 554 17.41 -31.22 -0.80
N LEU A 555 16.08 -31.35 -0.67
CA LEU A 555 15.24 -30.25 -0.21
C LEU A 555 15.55 -29.84 1.23
N SER A 556 15.88 -30.80 2.10
CA SER A 556 16.29 -30.51 3.49
C SER A 556 17.51 -29.59 3.56
N LEU A 557 18.47 -29.74 2.63
CA LEU A 557 19.60 -28.82 2.50
C LEU A 557 19.11 -27.43 2.06
N ILE A 558 18.29 -27.36 1.02
CA ILE A 558 17.78 -26.09 0.48
C ILE A 558 16.97 -25.32 1.54
N ASP A 559 16.11 -25.99 2.30
CA ASP A 559 15.29 -25.38 3.35
C ASP A 559 16.12 -24.94 4.57
N SER A 560 17.31 -25.52 4.73
CA SER A 560 18.31 -25.13 5.74
C SER A 560 19.18 -23.95 5.28
N LEU A 561 19.01 -23.43 4.07
CA LEU A 561 19.78 -22.30 3.56
C LEU A 561 19.01 -20.98 3.69
N THR A 562 19.73 -19.94 4.11
CA THR A 562 19.26 -18.56 4.10
C THR A 562 18.90 -18.13 2.69
N PHE A 563 18.00 -17.15 2.57
CA PHE A 563 17.62 -16.56 1.29
C PHE A 563 18.85 -16.10 0.49
N HIS A 564 19.84 -15.50 1.15
CA HIS A 564 21.07 -15.03 0.53
C HIS A 564 21.93 -16.18 -0.04
N ALA A 565 22.17 -17.23 0.76
CA ALA A 565 22.92 -18.40 0.31
C ALA A 565 22.21 -19.10 -0.86
N ARG A 566 20.88 -19.30 -0.78
CA ARG A 566 20.08 -19.85 -1.88
C ARG A 566 20.19 -19.03 -3.16
N ASN A 567 20.19 -17.70 -3.06
CA ASN A 567 20.35 -16.84 -4.22
C ASN A 567 21.71 -17.03 -4.89
N HIS A 568 22.82 -17.14 -4.13
CA HIS A 568 24.13 -17.44 -4.73
C HIS A 568 24.18 -18.79 -5.44
N LEU A 569 23.60 -19.84 -4.84
CA LEU A 569 23.49 -21.17 -5.48
C LEU A 569 22.61 -21.13 -6.74
N PHE A 570 21.53 -20.36 -6.69
CA PHE A 570 20.64 -20.16 -7.83
C PHE A 570 21.38 -19.46 -8.97
N GLN A 571 22.14 -18.41 -8.68
CA GLN A 571 22.96 -17.70 -9.68
C GLN A 571 24.05 -18.60 -10.27
N LEU A 572 24.69 -19.46 -9.48
CA LEU A 572 25.64 -20.47 -10.00
C LEU A 572 24.98 -21.36 -11.06
N CYS A 573 23.81 -21.93 -10.76
CA CYS A 573 23.11 -22.80 -11.69
C CYS A 573 22.58 -22.02 -12.92
N LEU A 574 22.06 -20.81 -12.72
CA LEU A 574 21.52 -19.97 -13.79
C LEU A 574 22.62 -19.52 -14.76
N LEU A 575 23.81 -19.21 -14.23
CA LEU A 575 24.97 -18.82 -15.03
C LEU A 575 25.39 -19.93 -15.98
N LYS A 576 25.38 -21.20 -15.53
CA LYS A 576 25.68 -22.36 -16.39
C LYS A 576 24.74 -22.47 -17.59
N LEU A 577 23.44 -22.29 -17.37
CA LEU A 577 22.46 -22.29 -18.46
C LEU A 577 22.65 -21.07 -19.39
N THR A 578 22.85 -19.88 -18.80
CA THR A 578 23.06 -18.65 -19.56
C THR A 578 24.31 -18.73 -20.43
N ALA A 579 25.38 -19.39 -19.94
CA ALA A 579 26.62 -19.51 -20.67
C ALA A 579 26.52 -20.37 -21.94
N MET A 580 25.46 -21.19 -22.09
CA MET A 580 25.15 -21.87 -23.35
C MET A 580 24.85 -20.91 -24.50
N LEU A 581 24.42 -19.67 -24.21
CA LEU A 581 24.23 -18.62 -25.21
C LEU A 581 25.55 -18.00 -25.67
N SER A 582 26.66 -18.27 -24.97
CA SER A 582 27.99 -17.77 -25.29
C SER A 582 28.76 -18.69 -26.26
N ILE A 583 29.53 -18.09 -27.17
CA ILE A 583 30.28 -18.81 -28.22
C ILE A 583 31.56 -19.48 -27.64
N GLN A 584 32.07 -18.99 -26.52
CA GLN A 584 33.38 -19.36 -25.97
C GLN A 584 33.41 -20.65 -25.13
N GLN A 585 32.25 -21.22 -24.74
CA GLN A 585 32.20 -22.39 -23.86
C GLN A 585 31.92 -23.72 -24.58
N THR A 586 32.24 -24.82 -23.88
CA THR A 586 32.11 -26.23 -24.29
C THR A 586 30.68 -26.63 -24.67
N GLN A 587 30.53 -27.51 -25.67
CA GLN A 587 29.24 -28.03 -26.18
C GLN A 587 28.45 -28.93 -25.21
N LYS A 588 28.85 -29.04 -23.94
CA LYS A 588 28.22 -29.96 -22.98
C LYS A 588 27.04 -29.27 -22.30
N LEU A 589 25.87 -29.91 -22.34
CA LEU A 589 24.72 -29.47 -21.53
C LEU A 589 25.02 -29.64 -20.03
N PRO A 590 24.51 -28.73 -19.17
CA PRO A 590 24.50 -28.93 -17.72
C PRO A 590 23.92 -30.29 -17.33
N SER A 591 24.32 -30.83 -16.17
CA SER A 591 23.77 -32.09 -15.71
C SER A 591 22.27 -31.98 -15.39
N PRO A 592 21.51 -33.09 -15.45
CA PRO A 592 20.16 -33.15 -14.92
C PRO A 592 20.06 -32.72 -13.45
N ALA A 593 21.09 -33.02 -12.65
CA ALA A 593 21.16 -32.58 -11.26
C ALA A 593 21.22 -31.04 -11.13
N THR A 594 22.01 -30.37 -11.97
CA THR A 594 22.09 -28.90 -12.03
C THR A 594 20.74 -28.28 -12.41
N ILE A 595 20.06 -28.84 -13.41
CA ILE A 595 18.76 -28.33 -13.87
C ILE A 595 17.68 -28.50 -12.79
N ASP A 596 17.56 -29.68 -12.17
CA ASP A 596 16.55 -29.91 -11.14
C ASP A 596 16.86 -29.10 -9.86
N THR A 597 18.14 -28.89 -9.54
CA THR A 597 18.56 -28.00 -8.44
C THR A 597 18.20 -26.54 -8.71
N LEU A 598 18.46 -26.03 -9.92
CA LEU A 598 18.05 -24.67 -10.33
C LEU A 598 16.55 -24.46 -10.10
N VAL A 599 15.74 -25.42 -10.54
CA VAL A 599 14.28 -25.39 -10.42
C VAL A 599 13.84 -25.39 -8.95
N ARG A 600 14.39 -26.28 -8.11
CA ARG A 600 14.07 -26.33 -6.68
C ARG A 600 14.42 -25.01 -6.00
N LEU A 601 15.59 -24.44 -6.31
CA LEU A 601 15.99 -23.13 -5.79
C LEU A 601 15.05 -22.03 -6.26
N ALA A 602 14.68 -22.00 -7.54
CA ALA A 602 13.78 -21.00 -8.12
C ALA A 602 12.37 -21.03 -7.50
N VAL A 603 11.85 -22.22 -7.20
CA VAL A 603 10.50 -22.41 -6.61
C VAL A 603 10.48 -22.10 -5.12
N THR A 604 11.57 -22.39 -4.42
CA THR A 604 11.69 -22.12 -2.97
C THR A 604 12.12 -20.68 -2.68
N THR A 605 12.66 -19.96 -3.66
CA THR A 605 12.87 -18.51 -3.60
C THR A 605 11.62 -17.76 -4.04
N GLU A 606 11.52 -16.51 -3.59
CA GLU A 606 10.47 -15.57 -3.99
C GLU A 606 10.42 -15.41 -5.53
N PHE A 607 9.22 -15.29 -6.11
CA PHE A 607 9.00 -15.23 -7.57
C PHE A 607 9.95 -14.26 -8.29
N GLU A 608 10.09 -13.05 -7.73
CA GLU A 608 10.90 -11.96 -8.27
C GLU A 608 12.39 -12.33 -8.41
N TYR A 609 12.90 -13.18 -7.52
CA TYR A 609 14.32 -13.52 -7.44
C TYR A 609 14.64 -14.89 -8.04
N GLY A 610 13.68 -15.81 -8.14
CA GLY A 610 13.87 -17.13 -8.75
C GLY A 610 13.26 -17.21 -10.15
N VAL A 611 11.99 -17.63 -10.19
CA VAL A 611 11.25 -17.94 -11.43
C VAL A 611 11.29 -16.80 -12.46
N LYS A 612 11.16 -15.53 -12.05
CA LYS A 612 11.19 -14.39 -12.98
C LYS A 612 12.50 -14.29 -13.75
N GLN A 613 13.64 -14.63 -13.14
CA GLN A 613 14.94 -14.64 -13.82
C GLN A 613 15.03 -15.77 -14.85
N VAL A 614 14.44 -16.94 -14.56
CA VAL A 614 14.34 -18.05 -15.52
C VAL A 614 13.45 -17.66 -16.71
N LEU A 615 12.35 -16.95 -16.48
CA LEU A 615 11.51 -16.41 -17.55
C LEU A 615 12.22 -15.34 -18.38
N ALA A 616 13.06 -14.51 -17.75
CA ALA A 616 13.90 -13.56 -18.48
C ALA A 616 14.92 -14.30 -19.37
N LEU A 617 15.51 -15.40 -18.89
CA LEU A 617 16.37 -16.26 -19.69
C LEU A 617 15.63 -16.83 -20.90
N LEU A 618 14.39 -17.34 -20.74
CA LEU A 618 13.56 -17.78 -21.86
C LEU A 618 13.39 -16.69 -22.93
N SER A 619 13.03 -15.48 -22.52
CA SER A 619 12.89 -14.34 -23.44
C SER A 619 14.20 -14.06 -24.18
N SER A 620 15.34 -14.05 -23.48
CA SER A 620 16.65 -13.84 -24.10
C SER A 620 17.04 -14.96 -25.08
N THR A 621 16.72 -16.21 -24.76
CA THR A 621 16.96 -17.38 -25.61
C THR A 621 16.13 -17.31 -26.88
N LEU A 622 14.84 -16.94 -26.78
CA LEU A 622 13.98 -16.73 -27.95
C LEU A 622 14.54 -15.64 -28.88
N VAL A 623 15.00 -14.52 -28.32
CA VAL A 623 15.66 -13.46 -29.12
C VAL A 623 16.93 -13.99 -29.81
N SER A 624 17.72 -14.82 -29.13
CA SER A 624 18.92 -15.44 -29.72
C SER A 624 18.57 -16.35 -30.89
N VAL A 625 17.54 -17.21 -30.74
CA VAL A 625 17.05 -18.09 -31.82
C VAL A 625 16.55 -17.27 -33.02
N ASN A 626 15.92 -16.12 -32.77
CA ASN A 626 15.44 -15.24 -33.83
C ASN A 626 16.58 -14.55 -34.60
N LYS A 627 17.65 -14.13 -33.92
CA LYS A 627 18.80 -13.42 -34.51
C LYS A 627 19.74 -14.33 -35.29
N SER A 628 19.72 -15.64 -35.05
CA SER A 628 20.66 -16.60 -35.61
C SER A 628 20.47 -16.94 -37.10
N SER A 629 19.72 -16.14 -37.87
CA SER A 629 19.60 -16.30 -39.33
C SER A 629 20.93 -16.15 -40.09
N ASN A 630 21.95 -15.52 -39.49
CA ASN A 630 23.25 -15.20 -40.12
C ASN A 630 24.47 -15.86 -39.43
N LEU A 631 24.28 -16.74 -38.44
CA LEU A 631 25.36 -17.33 -37.65
C LEU A 631 25.54 -18.82 -37.99
N GLY A 632 26.79 -19.31 -37.99
CA GLY A 632 27.13 -20.68 -38.40
C GLY A 632 26.42 -21.78 -37.60
N PRO A 633 26.38 -23.03 -38.12
CA PRO A 633 25.53 -24.12 -37.61
C PRO A 633 25.73 -24.41 -36.11
N ALA A 634 26.96 -24.29 -35.60
CA ALA A 634 27.28 -24.60 -34.20
C ALA A 634 26.63 -23.66 -33.14
N GLN A 635 26.27 -22.43 -33.49
CA GLN A 635 25.57 -21.51 -32.58
C GLN A 635 24.04 -21.65 -32.69
N GLN A 636 23.54 -22.11 -33.84
CA GLN A 636 22.12 -22.37 -34.06
C GLN A 636 21.62 -23.54 -33.19
N ASP A 637 22.43 -24.57 -32.96
CA ASP A 637 22.01 -25.73 -32.16
C ASP A 637 21.92 -25.43 -30.65
N ARG A 638 22.87 -24.67 -30.09
CA ARG A 638 22.93 -24.41 -28.63
C ARG A 638 21.73 -23.61 -28.09
N SER A 639 21.29 -22.59 -28.83
CA SER A 639 20.16 -21.76 -28.41
C SER A 639 18.83 -22.52 -28.49
N ARG A 640 18.71 -23.45 -29.44
CA ARG A 640 17.57 -24.36 -29.56
C ARG A 640 17.57 -25.41 -28.45
N ASP A 641 18.73 -25.98 -28.12
CA ASP A 641 18.87 -26.94 -27.02
C ASP A 641 18.50 -26.29 -25.67
N LEU A 642 18.99 -25.08 -25.41
CA LEU A 642 18.60 -24.33 -24.20
C LEU A 642 17.10 -24.03 -24.20
N LEU A 643 16.52 -23.63 -25.33
CA LEU A 643 15.08 -23.38 -25.43
C LEU A 643 14.27 -24.64 -25.13
N PHE A 644 14.71 -25.81 -25.60
CA PHE A 644 14.08 -27.09 -25.29
C PHE A 644 14.12 -27.39 -23.79
N VAL A 645 15.29 -27.24 -23.15
CA VAL A 645 15.45 -27.41 -21.70
C VAL A 645 14.51 -26.48 -20.92
N LEU A 646 14.41 -25.21 -21.34
CA LEU A 646 13.51 -24.24 -20.70
C LEU A 646 12.03 -24.60 -20.91
N CYS A 647 11.64 -25.13 -22.07
CA CYS A 647 10.29 -25.62 -22.31
C CYS A 647 9.96 -26.79 -21.37
N ASP A 648 10.88 -27.74 -21.19
CA ASP A 648 10.69 -28.87 -20.26
C ASP A 648 10.54 -28.40 -18.81
N ILE A 649 11.37 -27.45 -18.36
CA ILE A 649 11.25 -26.83 -17.04
C ILE A 649 9.85 -26.21 -16.88
N LEU A 650 9.38 -25.46 -17.87
CA LEU A 650 8.08 -24.81 -17.83
C LEU A 650 6.92 -25.82 -17.79
N SER A 651 6.97 -26.86 -18.63
CA SER A 651 5.92 -27.85 -18.78
C SER A 651 5.82 -28.81 -17.61
N TYR A 652 6.94 -29.19 -16.98
CA TYR A 652 6.97 -30.28 -15.99
C TYR A 652 7.35 -29.86 -14.58
N ARG A 653 7.94 -28.67 -14.40
CA ARG A 653 8.38 -28.23 -13.07
C ARG A 653 7.69 -26.95 -12.60
N PHE A 654 7.46 -26.00 -13.48
CA PHE A 654 6.84 -24.72 -13.11
C PHE A 654 5.32 -24.69 -13.29
N ILE A 655 4.72 -25.71 -13.90
CA ILE A 655 3.26 -25.73 -14.17
C ILE A 655 2.40 -25.56 -12.92
N SER A 656 2.84 -26.11 -11.77
CA SER A 656 2.15 -25.99 -10.48
C SER A 656 2.56 -24.73 -9.68
N TYR A 657 3.51 -23.95 -10.18
CA TYR A 657 3.96 -22.73 -9.53
C TYR A 657 3.00 -21.57 -9.87
N PRO A 658 2.60 -20.75 -8.89
CA PRO A 658 1.68 -19.62 -9.09
C PRO A 658 2.40 -18.44 -9.75
N PHE A 659 2.24 -18.27 -11.04
CA PHE A 659 2.78 -17.10 -11.72
C PHE A 659 1.84 -15.91 -11.50
N PRO A 660 2.35 -14.68 -11.31
CA PRO A 660 1.54 -13.48 -11.44
C PRO A 660 0.88 -13.44 -12.82
N VAL A 661 -0.39 -13.00 -12.87
CA VAL A 661 -1.22 -13.03 -14.09
C VAL A 661 -0.52 -12.37 -15.28
N GLY A 662 0.10 -11.21 -15.09
CA GLY A 662 0.84 -10.52 -16.15
C GLY A 662 2.02 -11.33 -16.70
N SER A 663 2.75 -12.05 -15.83
CA SER A 663 3.86 -12.92 -16.25
C SER A 663 3.38 -14.15 -17.00
N LYS A 664 2.22 -14.73 -16.64
CA LYS A 664 1.58 -15.81 -17.41
C LYS A 664 1.18 -15.35 -18.80
N VAL A 665 0.56 -14.18 -18.90
CA VAL A 665 0.17 -13.58 -20.19
C VAL A 665 1.39 -13.38 -21.08
N ASN A 666 2.46 -12.79 -20.54
CA ASN A 666 3.71 -12.59 -21.27
C ASN A 666 4.32 -13.92 -21.74
N LEU A 667 4.38 -14.93 -20.87
CA LEU A 667 4.87 -16.26 -21.24
C LEU A 667 4.08 -16.84 -22.42
N MET A 668 2.75 -16.82 -22.33
CA MET A 668 1.88 -17.35 -23.39
C MET A 668 2.06 -16.58 -24.71
N LEU A 669 2.20 -15.26 -24.64
CA LEU A 669 2.46 -14.43 -25.81
C LEU A 669 3.85 -14.71 -26.42
N TRP A 670 4.88 -14.88 -25.58
CA TRP A 670 6.23 -15.26 -26.05
C TRP A 670 6.22 -16.62 -26.75
N CYS A 671 5.56 -17.63 -26.19
CA CYS A 671 5.42 -18.92 -26.85
C CYS A 671 4.64 -18.83 -28.16
N TYR A 672 3.52 -18.10 -28.19
CA TYR A 672 2.71 -17.90 -29.39
C TYR A 672 3.49 -17.21 -30.52
N THR A 673 4.18 -16.12 -30.20
CA THR A 673 5.03 -15.42 -31.17
C THR A 673 6.21 -16.28 -31.65
N ALA A 674 6.78 -17.11 -30.77
CA ALA A 674 7.85 -18.04 -31.13
C ALA A 674 7.40 -19.12 -32.12
N LEU A 675 6.18 -19.65 -32.00
CA LEU A 675 5.61 -20.62 -32.94
C LEU A 675 5.44 -20.04 -34.37
N GLY A 676 5.30 -18.72 -34.48
CA GLY A 676 5.29 -18.01 -35.76
C GLY A 676 6.66 -17.85 -36.41
N ASN A 677 7.76 -18.20 -35.73
CA ASN A 677 9.11 -18.07 -36.27
C ASN A 677 9.48 -19.26 -37.16
N SER A 678 9.95 -18.98 -38.38
CA SER A 678 10.46 -19.98 -39.34
C SER A 678 11.56 -20.87 -38.77
N GLN A 679 12.47 -20.34 -37.94
CA GLN A 679 13.55 -21.12 -37.32
C GLN A 679 13.07 -22.15 -36.30
N VAL A 680 11.94 -21.86 -35.65
CA VAL A 680 11.28 -22.77 -34.71
C VAL A 680 10.47 -23.81 -35.48
N GLN A 681 9.73 -23.39 -36.51
CA GLN A 681 8.92 -24.25 -37.39
C GLN A 681 9.73 -25.33 -38.11
N MET A 682 10.99 -25.05 -38.43
CA MET A 682 11.89 -26.03 -39.07
C MET A 682 12.30 -27.18 -38.13
N ASN A 683 12.07 -27.06 -36.81
CA ASN A 683 12.36 -28.10 -35.83
C ASN A 683 11.06 -28.57 -35.14
N ILE A 684 10.55 -29.72 -35.60
CA ILE A 684 9.29 -30.32 -35.11
C ILE A 684 9.31 -30.56 -33.60
N ALA A 685 10.44 -30.99 -33.04
CA ALA A 685 10.55 -31.26 -31.61
C ALA A 685 10.42 -29.97 -30.77
N LEU A 686 11.02 -28.88 -31.25
CA LEU A 686 10.96 -27.58 -30.60
C LEU A 686 9.56 -26.94 -30.69
N CYS A 687 8.90 -27.06 -31.85
CA CYS A 687 7.50 -26.69 -32.02
C CYS A 687 6.60 -27.44 -31.03
N SER A 688 6.73 -28.76 -30.96
CA SER A 688 5.96 -29.60 -30.05
C SER A 688 6.20 -29.20 -28.58
N ALA A 689 7.44 -28.92 -28.19
CA ALA A 689 7.76 -28.48 -26.83
C ALA A 689 7.08 -27.13 -26.48
N LEU A 690 7.12 -26.15 -27.39
CA LEU A 690 6.45 -24.85 -27.18
C LEU A 690 4.93 -24.97 -27.14
N GLU A 691 4.34 -25.81 -28.00
CA GLU A 691 2.91 -26.13 -27.97
C GLU A 691 2.52 -26.79 -26.64
N GLN A 692 3.35 -27.70 -26.11
CA GLN A 692 3.12 -28.33 -24.80
C GLN A 692 3.16 -27.32 -23.66
N VAL A 693 4.06 -26.33 -23.69
CA VAL A 693 4.04 -25.22 -22.72
C VAL A 693 2.71 -24.48 -22.83
N MET A 694 2.31 -24.06 -24.03
CA MET A 694 1.06 -23.31 -24.23
C MET A 694 -0.17 -24.10 -23.77
N LEU A 695 -0.32 -25.35 -24.20
CA LEU A 695 -1.45 -26.21 -23.84
C LEU A 695 -1.54 -26.41 -22.32
N ARG A 696 -0.43 -26.71 -21.66
CA ARG A 696 -0.42 -26.94 -20.21
C ARG A 696 -0.79 -25.68 -19.45
N TYR A 697 -0.19 -24.55 -19.77
CA TYR A 697 -0.53 -23.29 -19.10
C TYR A 697 -1.97 -22.89 -19.39
N TRP A 698 -2.48 -23.08 -20.61
CA TRP A 698 -3.89 -22.83 -20.94
C TRP A 698 -4.85 -23.68 -20.10
N MET A 699 -4.57 -24.98 -19.93
CA MET A 699 -5.41 -25.87 -19.12
C MET A 699 -5.32 -25.63 -17.61
N TRP A 700 -4.18 -25.13 -17.13
CA TRP A 700 -3.91 -24.98 -15.69
C TRP A 700 -4.23 -23.59 -15.13
N ASN A 701 -4.87 -22.73 -15.92
CA ASN A 701 -5.29 -21.40 -15.49
C ASN A 701 -6.69 -21.40 -14.88
N SER A 702 -6.87 -20.53 -13.89
CA SER A 702 -8.19 -20.24 -13.34
C SER A 702 -9.08 -19.54 -14.37
N PRO A 703 -10.41 -19.62 -14.25
CA PRO A 703 -11.34 -18.92 -15.16
C PRO A 703 -11.09 -17.41 -15.26
N GLN A 704 -10.63 -16.78 -14.17
CA GLN A 704 -10.29 -15.35 -14.15
C GLN A 704 -9.04 -15.04 -14.95
N GLU A 705 -7.98 -15.86 -14.81
CA GLU A 705 -6.75 -15.72 -15.59
C GLU A 705 -7.01 -15.96 -17.08
N MET A 706 -7.90 -16.92 -17.39
CA MET A 706 -8.35 -17.19 -18.76
C MET A 706 -9.02 -15.98 -19.38
N PHE A 707 -9.84 -15.22 -18.65
CA PHE A 707 -10.41 -13.97 -19.15
C PHE A 707 -9.33 -12.95 -19.55
N TYR A 708 -8.30 -12.76 -18.70
CA TYR A 708 -7.19 -11.85 -19.04
C TYR A 708 -6.37 -12.34 -20.23
N LEU A 709 -6.14 -13.65 -20.33
CA LEU A 709 -5.43 -14.25 -21.46
C LEU A 709 -6.21 -14.13 -22.76
N SER A 710 -7.51 -14.43 -22.75
CA SER A 710 -8.37 -14.29 -23.93
C SER A 710 -8.36 -12.85 -24.45
N ASN A 711 -8.45 -11.85 -23.55
CA ASN A 711 -8.36 -10.45 -23.94
C ASN A 711 -6.98 -10.02 -24.47
N ALA A 712 -5.90 -10.73 -24.13
CA ALA A 712 -4.56 -10.43 -24.63
C ALA A 712 -4.29 -11.06 -26.01
N PHE A 713 -5.07 -12.08 -26.40
CA PHE A 713 -4.99 -12.74 -27.71
C PHE A 713 -6.03 -12.23 -28.73
N LEU A 714 -7.04 -11.48 -28.27
CA LEU A 714 -7.95 -10.69 -29.10
C LEU A 714 -7.30 -9.34 -29.43
#